data_AF-A0A852IPQ1-F1
#
_entry.id   AF-A0A852IPQ1-F1
#
_cell.length_a   1.000
_cell.length_b   1.000
_cell.length_c   1.000
_cell.angle_alpha   90.00
_cell.angle_beta   90.00
_cell.angle_gamma   90.00
#
_symmetry.space_group_name_H-M   'P 1'
#
loop_
_entity.id
_entity.type
_entity.pdbx_description
1 polymer ?
#
loop_
_entity_poly.entity_id
_entity_poly.type
_entity_poly.pdbx_seq_one_letter_code
_entity_poly.pdbx_strand_id
1 'polypeptide(L)'
;MESAGVPPQGCAPAQEAEEPPGSPALPAEEPQSGQSAGEPPGEEVLPAVTSRERSHRGVGSQGPPGRAARGVGRRAPGRRGGEDGGRAVRRPRVTVDSSKAKTSLEALKISLRQLRWREFPFGRRLPCDIYWHGVSFHDNDIFSGQVNKFPGMTEMVRKITLSRAVRTMQDLFPLEYDFYPRSWILPEELSLFVAEVRMMKDSDPSWKPTFIVKPDGGCQGDGIYLIKDPSDIRLTGSIQSRPAVVQEYICKPLLVDKLKFDIRLYVLLKSLEPLEIYIAKDGLSRFCTEPYQEPTLKNLHQVFMHLTNYSLNIHSGNFIHSDNVNTGSKRTFSSILCRLSSRGADVKKLWSDIISLVIKTIIALTPELKVYYQSDIPAGKPGPTCFQILGFDILLMKNLKPMLLEVNANPSMRIEHEQELSPGVFENVPSPVDEEVKVAVIRDTLRLVDPQKKKRKDTHKFFSFFVCLFFKHKLSNISKHSLELCCLQMCQTLQHVSEANEELSDACPANRAENDAGRSPEAGLPSLCLKQVFPKYAKQFNYLRLVDRMAALFIRFLGVKGTTKLGPTGFRTFIRNCKLSNSNFSMASVDILYIDITRRWNSMAIDHKESGMCLQAFVEAFFCLAQKKFKSLPLHKQVASLIDFCEYHLAALDEKRLVCGRG
;
A
#
# COMPACT_ATOMS: atom_id res chain seq x y z
N MET A 1 -7.45 -80.42 -39.82
CA MET A 1 -8.20 -79.16 -39.75
C MET A 1 -7.18 -78.05 -39.47
N GLU A 2 -6.35 -77.61 -40.42
CA GLU A 2 -6.57 -77.28 -41.85
C GLU A 2 -7.45 -76.03 -42.03
N SER A 3 -7.15 -75.06 -42.92
CA SER A 3 -5.97 -74.90 -43.82
C SER A 3 -5.97 -73.53 -44.53
N ALA A 4 -4.90 -73.26 -45.31
CA ALA A 4 -4.73 -72.21 -46.35
C ALA A 4 -4.32 -70.79 -45.90
N GLY A 5 -3.54 -70.01 -46.68
CA GLY A 5 -2.98 -70.36 -48.01
C GLY A 5 -2.14 -69.28 -48.74
N VAL A 6 -1.00 -68.90 -48.15
CA VAL A 6 0.29 -68.37 -48.69
C VAL A 6 0.63 -68.69 -50.18
N PRO A 7 1.48 -67.93 -50.95
CA PRO A 7 2.11 -66.59 -50.78
C PRO A 7 1.61 -65.56 -51.86
N PRO A 8 2.29 -65.06 -52.95
CA PRO A 8 3.68 -65.16 -53.50
C PRO A 8 4.50 -63.84 -53.66
N GLN A 9 5.74 -63.86 -53.13
CA GLN A 9 7.04 -63.39 -53.70
C GLN A 9 7.32 -61.93 -54.17
N GLY A 10 8.49 -61.41 -53.77
CA GLY A 10 9.18 -60.21 -54.29
C GLY A 10 10.54 -59.99 -53.59
N CYS A 11 11.63 -59.76 -54.33
CA CYS A 11 13.04 -59.87 -53.88
C CYS A 11 13.54 -58.82 -52.85
N ALA A 12 14.73 -59.10 -52.27
CA ALA A 12 15.51 -58.28 -51.33
C ALA A 12 16.85 -57.81 -51.98
N PRO A 13 17.92 -57.40 -51.24
CA PRO A 13 18.10 -56.25 -50.33
C PRO A 13 19.33 -55.35 -50.69
N ALA A 14 19.49 -54.15 -50.10
CA ALA A 14 20.80 -53.51 -49.80
C ALA A 14 20.75 -52.20 -48.96
N GLN A 15 21.70 -52.09 -48.02
CA GLN A 15 22.53 -50.95 -47.53
C GLN A 15 22.05 -49.47 -47.38
N GLU A 16 22.50 -48.87 -46.25
CA GLU A 16 23.15 -47.55 -46.01
C GLU A 16 23.03 -46.44 -47.10
N ALA A 17 22.72 -45.16 -46.83
CA ALA A 17 23.48 -44.23 -45.96
C ALA A 17 22.82 -42.81 -45.81
N GLU A 18 23.49 -41.94 -45.01
CA GLU A 18 23.41 -40.45 -44.90
C GLU A 18 22.17 -39.71 -44.32
N GLU A 19 22.44 -38.64 -43.55
CA GLU A 19 21.49 -37.61 -43.11
C GLU A 19 21.47 -36.39 -44.06
N PRO A 20 20.32 -35.75 -44.32
CA PRO A 20 20.25 -34.41 -44.91
C PRO A 20 20.13 -33.29 -43.84
N PRO A 21 20.59 -32.05 -44.13
CA PRO A 21 20.89 -31.03 -43.10
C PRO A 21 19.71 -30.12 -42.71
N GLY A 22 19.81 -29.51 -41.53
CA GLY A 22 18.89 -28.47 -41.03
C GLY A 22 19.36 -27.03 -41.30
N SER A 23 18.40 -26.11 -41.48
CA SER A 23 18.60 -24.65 -41.55
C SER A 23 17.24 -23.91 -41.58
N PRO A 24 17.17 -22.59 -41.28
CA PRO A 24 18.13 -21.72 -40.61
C PRO A 24 17.55 -21.05 -39.34
N ALA A 25 18.41 -20.44 -38.53
CA ALA A 25 18.02 -19.51 -37.47
C ALA A 25 18.28 -18.05 -37.88
N LEU A 26 17.54 -17.09 -37.32
CA LEU A 26 17.79 -15.65 -37.50
C LEU A 26 18.80 -15.14 -36.44
N PRO A 27 19.68 -14.17 -36.78
CA PRO A 27 20.83 -13.83 -35.96
C PRO A 27 20.51 -12.85 -34.81
N ALA A 28 21.38 -12.87 -33.80
CA ALA A 28 21.54 -11.80 -32.83
C ALA A 28 22.84 -11.03 -33.13
N GLU A 29 22.85 -9.72 -32.88
CA GLU A 29 24.05 -8.89 -32.98
C GLU A 29 24.76 -8.78 -31.62
N GLU A 30 26.10 -8.90 -31.62
CA GLU A 30 26.96 -8.50 -30.51
C GLU A 30 28.00 -7.46 -30.98
N PRO A 31 28.50 -6.58 -30.08
CA PRO A 31 29.27 -5.41 -30.46
C PRO A 31 30.78 -5.66 -30.56
N GLN A 32 31.47 -4.90 -31.43
CA GLN A 32 32.92 -4.70 -31.32
C GLN A 32 33.40 -3.39 -31.98
N SER A 33 34.64 -3.00 -31.67
CA SER A 33 35.18 -1.64 -31.83
C SER A 33 36.31 -1.50 -32.86
N GLY A 34 36.39 -0.38 -33.58
CA GLY A 34 37.49 -0.06 -34.51
C GLY A 34 37.54 1.42 -34.92
N GLN A 35 38.65 1.85 -35.54
CA GLN A 35 38.96 3.24 -35.97
C GLN A 35 39.87 3.19 -37.24
N SER A 36 40.34 4.25 -37.90
CA SER A 36 40.37 5.71 -37.63
C SER A 36 40.60 6.55 -38.90
N ALA A 37 40.23 7.84 -38.85
CA ALA A 37 40.77 8.97 -39.65
C ALA A 37 40.39 9.10 -41.16
N GLY A 38 40.22 10.35 -41.62
CA GLY A 38 40.00 10.72 -43.03
C GLY A 38 39.21 12.03 -43.28
N GLU A 39 39.85 13.19 -43.15
CA GLU A 39 39.38 14.55 -43.54
C GLU A 39 39.87 14.96 -44.94
N PRO A 40 39.63 16.19 -45.51
CA PRO A 40 38.69 17.31 -45.24
C PRO A 40 37.89 17.68 -46.54
N PRO A 41 37.41 18.92 -46.86
CA PRO A 41 37.03 20.13 -46.08
C PRO A 41 35.48 20.37 -46.08
N GLY A 42 34.83 21.28 -45.32
CA GLY A 42 35.13 22.64 -44.81
C GLY A 42 34.24 23.66 -45.57
N GLU A 43 33.75 24.80 -45.07
CA GLU A 43 33.82 25.60 -43.81
C GLU A 43 32.59 26.60 -43.88
N GLU A 44 32.08 27.43 -42.95
CA GLU A 44 32.40 28.03 -41.63
C GLU A 44 31.59 27.40 -40.45
N VAL A 45 31.74 27.63 -39.13
CA VAL A 45 32.16 28.77 -38.25
C VAL A 45 31.05 29.85 -38.13
N LEU A 46 30.51 30.33 -36.98
CA LEU A 46 30.87 30.63 -35.56
C LEU A 46 31.52 32.03 -35.34
N PRO A 47 31.60 32.64 -34.12
CA PRO A 47 31.40 32.11 -32.75
C PRO A 47 30.60 33.03 -31.79
N ALA A 48 30.89 32.97 -30.47
CA ALA A 48 30.24 33.69 -29.37
C ALA A 48 31.26 34.25 -28.34
N VAL A 49 30.81 34.50 -27.08
CA VAL A 49 31.58 34.79 -25.84
C VAL A 49 31.65 36.28 -25.41
N THR A 50 31.98 36.50 -24.14
CA THR A 50 31.62 37.63 -23.26
C THR A 50 32.69 38.71 -23.09
N SER A 51 32.31 39.95 -22.75
CA SER A 51 32.58 40.59 -21.43
C SER A 51 32.31 42.12 -21.42
N ARG A 52 32.74 42.84 -20.37
CA ARG A 52 32.33 44.22 -20.00
C ARG A 52 33.23 45.29 -20.63
N GLU A 53 32.69 46.49 -20.89
CA GLU A 53 33.13 47.73 -20.18
C GLU A 53 32.19 48.94 -20.34
N ARG A 54 32.62 50.15 -19.91
CA ARG A 54 31.81 51.39 -19.75
C ARG A 54 32.39 52.55 -20.59
N SER A 55 31.57 53.51 -21.07
CA SER A 55 31.76 54.96 -20.80
C SER A 55 30.67 55.95 -21.33
N HIS A 56 30.52 57.05 -20.58
CA HIS A 56 30.00 58.42 -20.79
C HIS A 56 29.17 58.99 -21.99
N ARG A 57 28.10 59.71 -21.58
CA ARG A 57 27.66 61.12 -21.91
C ARG A 57 27.11 61.46 -23.33
N GLY A 58 26.10 62.33 -23.49
CA GLY A 58 25.17 62.96 -22.50
C GLY A 58 24.38 64.21 -22.98
N VAL A 59 23.52 64.75 -22.08
CA VAL A 59 22.96 66.14 -22.00
C VAL A 59 21.86 66.65 -22.99
N GLY A 60 20.75 67.18 -22.42
CA GLY A 60 19.83 68.19 -23.03
C GLY A 60 18.46 67.66 -23.54
N SER A 61 17.32 68.39 -23.49
CA SER A 61 16.92 69.63 -22.78
C SER A 61 15.37 69.71 -22.62
N GLN A 62 14.80 70.79 -22.05
CA GLN A 62 13.43 70.87 -21.47
C GLN A 62 12.29 71.43 -22.37
N GLY A 63 11.09 70.85 -22.25
CA GLY A 63 9.76 71.53 -22.15
C GLY A 63 9.18 72.34 -23.34
N PRO A 64 8.02 73.03 -23.20
CA PRO A 64 7.12 73.13 -22.01
C PRO A 64 5.59 72.86 -22.36
N PRO A 65 4.49 73.54 -21.84
CA PRO A 65 3.34 72.78 -21.24
C PRO A 65 1.87 73.24 -21.58
N GLY A 66 0.82 72.58 -21.02
CA GLY A 66 -0.57 73.14 -21.06
C GLY A 66 -1.77 72.38 -20.41
N ARG A 67 -2.36 73.01 -19.38
CA ARG A 67 -3.73 72.98 -18.73
C ARG A 67 -4.98 72.38 -19.45
N ALA A 68 -6.18 72.20 -18.85
CA ALA A 68 -6.68 71.88 -17.48
C ALA A 68 -8.26 71.84 -17.35
N ALA A 69 -8.78 70.99 -16.43
CA ALA A 69 -9.99 71.16 -15.57
C ALA A 69 -11.47 70.88 -15.99
N ARG A 70 -12.28 70.56 -14.94
CA ARG A 70 -13.77 70.45 -14.78
C ARG A 70 -14.44 69.15 -15.28
N GLY A 71 -15.51 68.62 -14.64
CA GLY A 71 -16.27 69.12 -13.45
C GLY A 71 -17.16 68.04 -12.77
N VAL A 72 -17.89 68.43 -11.70
CA VAL A 72 -18.65 67.52 -10.79
C VAL A 72 -20.16 67.78 -10.87
N GLY A 73 -20.98 66.72 -10.71
CA GLY A 73 -22.44 66.82 -10.56
C GLY A 73 -22.99 66.00 -9.38
N ARG A 74 -23.96 66.56 -8.63
CA ARG A 74 -24.70 65.89 -7.55
C ARG A 74 -26.14 65.57 -7.99
N ARG A 75 -26.73 64.49 -7.48
CA ARG A 75 -28.20 64.36 -7.28
C ARG A 75 -28.51 63.46 -6.06
N ALA A 76 -29.75 63.56 -5.56
CA ALA A 76 -30.18 63.09 -4.23
C ALA A 76 -31.00 61.77 -4.29
N PRO A 77 -31.35 61.12 -3.15
CA PRO A 77 -31.81 59.73 -3.13
C PRO A 77 -33.32 59.57 -3.37
N GLY A 78 -33.73 58.38 -3.82
CA GLY A 78 -35.13 57.96 -3.92
C GLY A 78 -35.35 56.55 -3.33
N ARG A 79 -36.43 56.36 -2.56
CA ARG A 79 -36.86 55.05 -2.03
C ARG A 79 -37.88 54.39 -2.97
N ARG A 80 -37.65 53.11 -3.32
CA ARG A 80 -38.57 52.03 -3.77
C ARG A 80 -37.67 50.79 -4.02
N GLY A 81 -38.06 49.54 -3.72
CA GLY A 81 -39.25 49.06 -3.01
C GLY A 81 -39.60 47.63 -3.44
N GLY A 82 -38.99 46.61 -2.81
CA GLY A 82 -39.01 45.21 -3.29
C GLY A 82 -38.00 44.98 -4.43
N GLU A 83 -37.51 43.76 -4.69
CA GLU A 83 -37.72 42.47 -4.01
C GLU A 83 -36.37 41.88 -3.61
N ASP A 84 -36.19 41.40 -2.38
CA ASP A 84 -34.96 40.71 -1.97
C ASP A 84 -34.99 39.25 -2.40
N GLY A 85 -34.62 39.01 -3.67
CA GLY A 85 -34.43 37.70 -4.26
C GLY A 85 -33.22 36.98 -3.66
N GLY A 86 -33.33 36.60 -2.38
CA GLY A 86 -32.26 36.08 -1.52
C GLY A 86 -31.44 34.97 -2.20
N ARG A 87 -30.30 35.37 -2.80
CA ARG A 87 -29.49 34.52 -3.67
C ARG A 87 -28.68 33.51 -2.87
N ALA A 88 -29.36 32.48 -2.39
CA ALA A 88 -28.85 31.45 -1.47
C ALA A 88 -27.41 31.05 -1.82
N VAL A 89 -26.48 31.42 -0.92
CA VAL A 89 -25.03 31.30 -1.15
C VAL A 89 -24.69 29.84 -1.38
N ARG A 90 -24.47 29.47 -2.65
CA ARG A 90 -24.18 28.09 -3.07
C ARG A 90 -22.91 27.64 -2.35
N ARG A 91 -23.07 26.73 -1.39
CA ARG A 91 -21.96 26.14 -0.61
C ARG A 91 -20.85 25.69 -1.56
N PRO A 92 -19.56 25.97 -1.26
CA PRO A 92 -18.46 25.47 -2.07
C PRO A 92 -18.57 23.95 -2.25
N ARG A 93 -18.48 23.49 -3.51
CA ARG A 93 -18.34 22.05 -3.80
C ARG A 93 -16.90 21.64 -3.52
N VAL A 94 -16.70 20.47 -2.94
CA VAL A 94 -15.37 19.85 -2.80
C VAL A 94 -14.75 19.70 -4.19
N THR A 95 -13.48 20.07 -4.30
CA THR A 95 -12.71 20.09 -5.55
C THR A 95 -11.73 18.94 -5.62
N VAL A 96 -11.77 18.18 -6.72
CA VAL A 96 -10.97 16.97 -6.92
C VAL A 96 -10.19 17.06 -8.23
N ASP A 97 -8.87 16.92 -8.15
CA ASP A 97 -8.00 16.74 -9.31
C ASP A 97 -8.02 15.26 -9.73
N SER A 98 -8.41 14.97 -10.97
CA SER A 98 -8.46 13.62 -11.55
C SER A 98 -7.43 13.41 -12.68
N SER A 99 -6.61 14.42 -13.00
CA SER A 99 -5.69 14.42 -14.15
C SER A 99 -4.67 13.28 -14.15
N LYS A 100 -4.33 12.75 -12.96
CA LYS A 100 -3.38 11.65 -12.78
C LYS A 100 -4.04 10.34 -12.33
N ALA A 101 -5.37 10.20 -12.42
CA ALA A 101 -6.14 9.08 -11.87
C ALA A 101 -5.90 7.71 -12.56
N LYS A 102 -5.40 7.70 -13.80
CA LYS A 102 -5.13 6.49 -14.62
C LYS A 102 -6.31 5.50 -14.59
N THR A 103 -6.08 4.24 -14.21
CA THR A 103 -7.08 3.15 -14.21
C THR A 103 -8.32 3.39 -13.35
N SER A 104 -8.32 4.41 -12.48
CA SER A 104 -9.46 4.75 -11.62
C SER A 104 -10.40 5.82 -12.18
N LEU A 105 -10.11 6.39 -13.36
CA LEU A 105 -10.77 7.60 -13.87
C LEU A 105 -12.29 7.47 -14.03
N GLU A 106 -12.81 6.44 -14.70
CA GLU A 106 -14.25 6.32 -14.95
C GLU A 106 -15.04 6.03 -13.67
N ALA A 107 -14.54 5.14 -12.81
CA ALA A 107 -15.12 4.88 -11.49
C ALA A 107 -15.09 6.12 -10.57
N LEU A 108 -14.05 6.96 -10.69
CA LEU A 108 -13.96 8.26 -10.04
C LEU A 108 -14.99 9.25 -10.60
N LYS A 109 -15.13 9.40 -11.92
CA LYS A 109 -16.15 10.24 -12.58
C LYS A 109 -17.57 9.85 -12.16
N ILE A 110 -17.89 8.55 -12.07
CA ILE A 110 -19.17 8.07 -11.55
C ILE A 110 -19.34 8.50 -10.09
N SER A 111 -18.34 8.26 -9.25
CA SER A 111 -18.36 8.64 -7.82
C SER A 111 -18.54 10.15 -7.60
N LEU A 112 -17.81 10.99 -8.35
CA LEU A 112 -17.90 12.45 -8.25
C LEU A 112 -19.25 12.99 -8.73
N ARG A 113 -19.87 12.37 -9.75
CA ARG A 113 -21.24 12.67 -10.18
C ARG A 113 -22.25 12.32 -9.08
N GLN A 114 -22.17 11.14 -8.48
CA GLN A 114 -23.04 10.72 -7.37
C GLN A 114 -22.92 11.66 -6.16
N LEU A 115 -21.70 12.07 -5.80
CA LEU A 115 -21.44 13.00 -4.69
C LEU A 115 -21.70 14.48 -5.03
N ARG A 116 -21.96 14.81 -6.31
CA ARG A 116 -22.13 16.17 -6.84
C ARG A 116 -20.92 17.09 -6.61
N TRP A 117 -19.72 16.50 -6.53
CA TRP A 117 -18.44 17.20 -6.32
C TRP A 117 -17.94 17.84 -7.62
N ARG A 118 -16.86 18.63 -7.57
CA ARG A 118 -16.30 19.32 -8.75
C ARG A 118 -14.97 18.70 -9.16
N GLU A 119 -14.99 18.01 -10.29
CA GLU A 119 -13.82 17.45 -10.96
C GLU A 119 -12.99 18.53 -11.69
N PHE A 120 -11.67 18.29 -11.79
CA PHE A 120 -10.72 19.00 -12.64
C PHE A 120 -9.87 17.96 -13.40
N PRO A 121 -10.28 17.54 -14.61
CA PRO A 121 -9.62 16.43 -15.34
C PRO A 121 -8.30 16.82 -16.00
N PHE A 122 -8.02 18.12 -16.13
CA PHE A 122 -6.73 18.66 -16.62
C PHE A 122 -5.93 19.35 -15.50
N GLY A 123 -6.29 19.08 -14.25
CA GLY A 123 -5.78 19.79 -13.07
C GLY A 123 -6.13 21.28 -13.05
N ARG A 124 -5.46 22.04 -12.18
CA ARG A 124 -5.60 23.50 -12.07
C ARG A 124 -4.48 24.15 -11.26
N ARG A 125 -4.25 25.46 -11.49
CA ARG A 125 -3.24 26.27 -10.76
C ARG A 125 -3.57 26.58 -9.29
N LEU A 126 -4.84 26.43 -8.87
CA LEU A 126 -5.27 26.68 -7.48
C LEU A 126 -5.33 25.36 -6.71
N PRO A 127 -4.90 25.27 -5.43
CA PRO A 127 -4.93 24.02 -4.69
C PRO A 127 -6.31 23.35 -4.66
N CYS A 128 -6.38 22.04 -4.92
CA CYS A 128 -7.61 21.24 -4.79
C CYS A 128 -7.79 20.74 -3.36
N ASP A 129 -9.02 20.40 -2.97
CA ASP A 129 -9.28 19.76 -1.69
C ASP A 129 -8.73 18.33 -1.65
N ILE A 130 -8.79 17.63 -2.79
CA ILE A 130 -8.32 16.24 -2.98
C ILE A 130 -7.57 16.12 -4.32
N TYR A 131 -6.49 15.35 -4.32
CA TYR A 131 -5.70 14.96 -5.48
C TYR A 131 -5.77 13.44 -5.64
N TRP A 132 -6.22 12.97 -6.81
CA TRP A 132 -6.45 11.55 -7.07
C TRP A 132 -5.48 11.02 -8.14
N HIS A 133 -4.40 10.38 -7.69
CA HIS A 133 -3.31 9.88 -8.50
C HIS A 133 -3.36 8.35 -8.65
N GLY A 134 -2.84 7.84 -9.76
CA GLY A 134 -2.81 6.40 -10.05
C GLY A 134 -1.68 5.65 -9.34
N VAL A 135 -0.49 6.26 -9.22
CA VAL A 135 0.76 5.58 -8.77
C VAL A 135 1.44 6.29 -7.60
N SER A 136 1.95 7.51 -7.81
CA SER A 136 2.76 8.27 -6.86
C SER A 136 2.42 9.78 -6.92
N PHE A 137 3.07 10.60 -6.10
CA PHE A 137 2.91 12.06 -6.15
C PHE A 137 4.19 12.89 -5.97
N HIS A 138 5.38 12.27 -5.88
CA HIS A 138 6.65 12.99 -5.64
C HIS A 138 6.94 14.08 -6.69
N ASP A 139 6.52 13.89 -7.95
CA ASP A 139 6.69 14.84 -9.06
C ASP A 139 5.67 16.01 -9.05
N ASN A 140 5.17 16.43 -7.88
CA ASN A 140 4.05 17.39 -7.78
C ASN A 140 4.17 18.33 -6.56
N ASP A 141 4.04 19.63 -6.81
CA ASP A 141 4.02 20.72 -5.83
C ASP A 141 2.71 20.78 -4.99
N ILE A 142 2.34 19.65 -4.35
CA ILE A 142 1.14 19.54 -3.52
C ILE A 142 1.45 19.99 -2.08
N PHE A 143 1.37 21.29 -1.83
CA PHE A 143 1.65 21.87 -0.49
C PHE A 143 0.44 21.89 0.46
N SER A 144 -0.73 21.41 0.04
CA SER A 144 -1.95 21.38 0.84
C SER A 144 -3.01 20.42 0.27
N GLY A 145 -4.12 20.22 0.98
CA GLY A 145 -5.19 19.31 0.58
C GLY A 145 -4.93 17.87 1.02
N GLN A 146 -5.49 16.91 0.30
CA GLN A 146 -5.37 15.48 0.60
C GLN A 146 -4.99 14.70 -0.65
N VAL A 147 -4.13 13.68 -0.54
CA VAL A 147 -3.69 12.86 -1.68
C VAL A 147 -3.92 11.38 -1.43
N ASN A 148 -4.35 10.64 -2.46
CA ASN A 148 -4.73 9.23 -2.37
C ASN A 148 -3.53 8.23 -2.36
N LYS A 149 -2.35 8.66 -1.91
CA LYS A 149 -1.09 7.89 -1.81
C LYS A 149 -0.29 8.26 -0.56
N PHE A 150 0.37 7.29 0.07
CA PHE A 150 1.44 7.52 1.06
C PHE A 150 2.83 7.41 0.41
N PRO A 151 3.81 8.24 0.80
CA PRO A 151 5.23 8.01 0.51
C PRO A 151 5.68 6.60 0.94
N GLY A 152 6.53 5.96 0.15
CA GLY A 152 7.09 4.64 0.44
C GLY A 152 6.12 3.45 0.31
N MET A 153 4.83 3.67 0.01
CA MET A 153 3.85 2.57 -0.03
C MET A 153 4.09 1.57 -1.17
N THR A 154 4.52 2.04 -2.34
CA THR A 154 4.82 1.15 -3.48
C THR A 154 6.03 0.28 -3.14
N GLU A 155 7.00 0.86 -2.45
CA GLU A 155 8.28 0.27 -2.04
C GLU A 155 8.09 -0.75 -0.92
N MET A 156 7.18 -0.45 0.02
CA MET A 156 6.87 -1.28 1.18
C MET A 156 6.07 -2.54 0.87
N VAL A 157 5.24 -2.53 -0.17
CA VAL A 157 4.47 -3.71 -0.59
C VAL A 157 5.16 -4.55 -1.67
N ARG A 158 6.36 -4.17 -2.11
CA ARG A 158 7.22 -5.07 -2.91
C ARG A 158 7.50 -6.34 -2.12
N LYS A 159 7.69 -7.45 -2.85
CA LYS A 159 7.61 -8.81 -2.28
C LYS A 159 8.70 -9.05 -1.23
N ILE A 160 9.90 -8.53 -1.48
CA ILE A 160 11.02 -8.59 -0.54
C ILE A 160 10.73 -7.72 0.69
N THR A 161 10.29 -6.47 0.52
CA THR A 161 10.03 -5.55 1.63
C THR A 161 8.88 -6.04 2.52
N LEU A 162 7.79 -6.52 1.92
CA LEU A 162 6.66 -7.16 2.60
C LEU A 162 7.11 -8.42 3.33
N SER A 163 7.94 -9.27 2.72
CA SER A 163 8.49 -10.47 3.37
C SER A 163 9.36 -10.11 4.58
N ARG A 164 10.25 -9.11 4.46
CA ARG A 164 11.09 -8.62 5.56
C ARG A 164 10.21 -8.10 6.72
N ALA A 165 9.26 -7.21 6.44
CA ALA A 165 8.36 -6.63 7.44
C ALA A 165 7.46 -7.68 8.13
N VAL A 166 6.95 -8.67 7.40
CA VAL A 166 6.15 -9.76 7.99
C VAL A 166 7.02 -10.73 8.79
N ARG A 167 8.24 -11.06 8.32
CA ARG A 167 9.17 -11.93 9.07
C ARG A 167 9.55 -11.32 10.41
N THR A 168 9.87 -10.02 10.47
CA THR A 168 10.12 -9.30 11.74
C THR A 168 8.97 -9.43 12.74
N MET A 169 7.72 -9.50 12.24
CA MET A 169 6.55 -9.72 13.08
C MET A 169 6.33 -11.19 13.44
N GLN A 170 6.76 -12.14 12.61
CA GLN A 170 6.82 -13.57 12.93
C GLN A 170 7.89 -13.88 14.00
N ASP A 171 9.05 -13.20 13.98
CA ASP A 171 10.10 -13.35 15.00
C ASP A 171 9.62 -12.93 16.41
N LEU A 172 8.78 -11.89 16.48
CA LEU A 172 8.18 -11.39 17.72
C LEU A 172 6.95 -12.21 18.14
N PHE A 173 6.06 -12.51 17.18
CA PHE A 173 4.71 -13.03 17.40
C PHE A 173 4.37 -14.16 16.39
N PRO A 174 5.06 -15.32 16.46
CA PRO A 174 4.98 -16.36 15.42
C PRO A 174 3.57 -16.94 15.24
N LEU A 175 2.82 -17.10 16.33
CA LEU A 175 1.42 -17.57 16.31
C LEU A 175 0.45 -16.53 15.75
N GLU A 176 0.80 -15.24 15.79
CA GLU A 176 -0.07 -14.18 15.31
C GLU A 176 0.09 -13.92 13.81
N TYR A 177 1.29 -14.18 13.26
CA TYR A 177 1.66 -13.94 11.86
C TYR A 177 1.80 -15.24 11.04
N ASP A 178 1.13 -16.31 11.47
CA ASP A 178 1.12 -17.62 10.80
C ASP A 178 0.34 -17.63 9.46
N PHE A 179 -0.26 -16.50 9.08
CA PHE A 179 -1.06 -16.30 7.85
C PHE A 179 -0.22 -15.97 6.60
N TYR A 180 1.11 -15.92 6.71
CA TYR A 180 2.02 -15.71 5.58
C TYR A 180 2.95 -16.93 5.44
N PRO A 181 2.96 -17.62 4.29
CA PRO A 181 3.83 -18.80 4.08
C PRO A 181 5.31 -18.44 4.19
N ARG A 182 6.16 -19.40 4.60
CA ARG A 182 7.60 -19.15 4.77
C ARG A 182 8.23 -18.72 3.45
N SER A 183 9.11 -17.73 3.54
CA SER A 183 9.71 -17.02 2.41
C SER A 183 11.21 -16.83 2.63
N TRP A 184 11.98 -16.98 1.56
CA TRP A 184 13.42 -16.73 1.47
C TRP A 184 13.70 -15.72 0.35
N ILE A 185 14.65 -14.83 0.56
CA ILE A 185 14.96 -13.70 -0.33
C ILE A 185 16.21 -14.03 -1.15
N LEU A 186 16.11 -14.01 -2.46
CA LEU A 186 17.20 -14.29 -3.38
C LEU A 186 17.78 -13.01 -3.99
N PRO A 187 19.11 -12.95 -4.21
CA PRO A 187 20.08 -14.02 -4.03
C PRO A 187 20.58 -14.24 -2.58
N GLU A 188 20.35 -13.31 -1.66
CA GLU A 188 21.09 -13.22 -0.39
C GLU A 188 20.90 -14.43 0.56
N GLU A 189 19.73 -15.07 0.53
CA GLU A 189 19.36 -16.18 1.42
C GLU A 189 19.38 -17.55 0.71
N LEU A 190 19.94 -17.64 -0.52
CA LEU A 190 19.97 -18.88 -1.31
C LEU A 190 20.61 -20.06 -0.56
N SER A 191 21.73 -19.82 0.12
CA SER A 191 22.44 -20.84 0.90
C SER A 191 21.65 -21.29 2.13
N LEU A 192 20.91 -20.37 2.76
CA LEU A 192 20.02 -20.67 3.88
C LEU A 192 18.83 -21.52 3.43
N PHE A 193 18.20 -21.15 2.31
CA PHE A 193 17.11 -21.91 1.70
C PHE A 193 17.53 -23.35 1.35
N VAL A 194 18.66 -23.52 0.68
CA VAL A 194 19.21 -24.85 0.33
C VAL A 194 19.47 -25.69 1.59
N ALA A 195 20.08 -25.10 2.63
CA ALA A 195 20.38 -25.79 3.87
C ALA A 195 19.11 -26.17 4.66
N GLU A 196 18.14 -25.25 4.79
CA GLU A 196 16.89 -25.48 5.51
C GLU A 196 16.03 -26.54 4.84
N VAL A 197 15.88 -26.49 3.51
CA VAL A 197 15.15 -27.50 2.73
C VAL A 197 15.81 -28.87 2.84
N ARG A 198 17.15 -28.94 2.82
CA ARG A 198 17.88 -30.19 3.06
C ARG A 198 17.60 -30.73 4.46
N MET A 199 17.79 -29.92 5.51
CA MET A 199 17.57 -30.37 6.90
C MET A 199 16.13 -30.86 7.14
N MET A 200 15.13 -30.26 6.49
CA MET A 200 13.74 -30.72 6.58
C MET A 200 13.48 -32.02 5.83
N LYS A 201 14.08 -32.21 4.64
CA LYS A 201 14.03 -33.51 3.91
C LYS A 201 14.75 -34.63 4.67
N ASP A 202 15.88 -34.32 5.31
CA ASP A 202 16.66 -35.27 6.13
C ASP A 202 15.90 -35.63 7.43
N SER A 203 15.04 -34.72 7.94
CA SER A 203 14.23 -34.93 9.16
C SER A 203 12.87 -35.60 8.89
N ASP A 204 12.24 -35.31 7.75
CA ASP A 204 10.99 -35.92 7.29
C ASP A 204 11.09 -36.26 5.78
N PRO A 205 11.48 -37.49 5.43
CA PRO A 205 11.53 -37.96 4.04
C PRO A 205 10.16 -38.02 3.33
N SER A 206 9.04 -37.85 4.06
CA SER A 206 7.71 -37.71 3.47
C SER A 206 7.41 -36.27 3.02
N TRP A 207 8.15 -35.28 3.54
CA TRP A 207 8.00 -33.87 3.22
C TRP A 207 8.38 -33.59 1.76
N LYS A 208 7.34 -33.41 0.94
CA LYS A 208 7.44 -33.15 -0.51
C LYS A 208 6.94 -31.73 -0.81
N PRO A 209 7.72 -30.69 -0.46
CA PRO A 209 7.31 -29.32 -0.62
C PRO A 209 7.11 -28.96 -2.10
N THR A 210 6.51 -27.79 -2.32
CA THR A 210 6.57 -27.08 -3.59
C THR A 210 6.75 -25.62 -3.23
N PHE A 211 7.61 -24.92 -3.96
CA PHE A 211 7.84 -23.49 -3.74
C PHE A 211 7.43 -22.71 -4.98
N ILE A 212 7.07 -21.45 -4.78
CA ILE A 212 6.73 -20.48 -5.81
C ILE A 212 7.80 -19.39 -5.80
N VAL A 213 8.48 -19.22 -6.93
CA VAL A 213 9.49 -18.18 -7.15
C VAL A 213 8.78 -16.95 -7.70
N LYS A 214 8.95 -15.80 -7.05
CA LYS A 214 8.30 -14.53 -7.39
C LYS A 214 9.35 -13.41 -7.55
N PRO A 215 9.65 -12.91 -8.75
CA PRO A 215 10.55 -11.77 -8.93
C PRO A 215 10.02 -10.52 -8.20
N ASP A 216 10.87 -9.75 -7.53
CA ASP A 216 10.42 -8.64 -6.67
C ASP A 216 9.63 -7.58 -7.46
N GLY A 217 10.23 -7.07 -8.53
CA GLY A 217 9.64 -6.08 -9.44
C GLY A 217 8.65 -6.63 -10.47
N GLY A 218 8.45 -7.95 -10.55
CA GLY A 218 7.48 -8.56 -11.46
C GLY A 218 6.03 -8.24 -11.04
N CYS A 219 5.11 -8.13 -12.00
CA CYS A 219 3.68 -7.93 -11.73
C CYS A 219 2.83 -8.84 -12.63
N GLN A 220 1.51 -8.86 -12.44
CA GLN A 220 0.55 -9.55 -13.33
C GLN A 220 0.69 -11.09 -13.49
N GLY A 221 1.69 -11.71 -12.85
CA GLY A 221 2.05 -13.13 -13.02
C GLY A 221 3.41 -13.34 -13.70
N ASP A 222 4.03 -12.28 -14.22
CA ASP A 222 5.28 -12.34 -14.97
C ASP A 222 6.46 -12.87 -14.14
N GLY A 223 7.26 -13.73 -14.77
CA GLY A 223 8.41 -14.42 -14.19
C GLY A 223 8.10 -15.34 -13.00
N ILE A 224 6.82 -15.62 -12.70
CA ILE A 224 6.44 -16.52 -11.60
C ILE A 224 6.47 -17.98 -12.07
N TYR A 225 7.17 -18.85 -11.34
CA TYR A 225 7.21 -20.29 -11.61
C TYR A 225 7.23 -21.13 -10.32
N LEU A 226 6.92 -22.42 -10.46
CA LEU A 226 6.98 -23.40 -9.36
C LEU A 226 8.23 -24.29 -9.44
N ILE A 227 8.74 -24.68 -8.28
CA ILE A 227 9.88 -25.60 -8.11
C ILE A 227 9.60 -26.65 -7.03
N LYS A 228 10.32 -27.77 -7.05
CA LYS A 228 10.26 -28.81 -6.01
C LYS A 228 11.60 -29.11 -5.35
N ASP A 229 12.71 -28.80 -6.01
CA ASP A 229 14.04 -28.78 -5.40
C ASP A 229 14.69 -27.38 -5.54
N PRO A 230 15.50 -26.93 -4.57
CA PRO A 230 16.36 -25.76 -4.76
C PRO A 230 17.26 -25.81 -6.01
N SER A 231 17.60 -26.99 -6.54
CA SER A 231 18.30 -27.11 -7.83
C SER A 231 17.50 -26.61 -9.03
N ASP A 232 16.17 -26.56 -8.94
CA ASP A 232 15.29 -26.13 -10.04
C ASP A 232 15.28 -24.60 -10.24
N ILE A 233 15.96 -23.84 -9.36
CA ILE A 233 16.05 -22.37 -9.47
C ILE A 233 16.79 -22.02 -10.77
N ARG A 234 16.10 -21.29 -11.65
CA ARG A 234 16.60 -20.93 -12.99
C ARG A 234 17.68 -19.85 -12.92
N LEU A 235 18.91 -20.28 -12.67
CA LEU A 235 20.13 -19.45 -12.61
C LEU A 235 20.68 -19.06 -14.01
N THR A 236 20.03 -19.47 -15.09
CA THR A 236 20.46 -19.25 -16.48
C THR A 236 20.06 -17.88 -17.03
N GLY A 237 21.02 -17.12 -17.55
CA GLY A 237 20.78 -15.96 -18.44
C GLY A 237 20.09 -14.74 -17.80
N SER A 238 20.86 -13.71 -17.43
CA SER A 238 20.38 -12.41 -16.89
C SER A 238 19.63 -12.41 -15.54
N ILE A 239 19.26 -13.57 -14.99
CA ILE A 239 18.49 -13.67 -13.73
C ILE A 239 19.37 -13.71 -12.47
N GLN A 240 20.67 -14.01 -12.59
CA GLN A 240 21.59 -14.11 -11.43
C GLN A 240 21.74 -12.83 -10.58
N SER A 241 21.28 -11.67 -11.07
CA SER A 241 21.24 -10.40 -10.32
C SER A 241 19.83 -9.83 -10.10
N ARG A 242 18.76 -10.56 -10.44
CA ARG A 242 17.37 -10.08 -10.27
C ARG A 242 16.79 -10.55 -8.92
N PRO A 243 16.48 -9.63 -7.98
CA PRO A 243 15.96 -10.02 -6.67
C PRO A 243 14.60 -10.71 -6.75
N ALA A 244 14.42 -11.75 -5.94
CA ALA A 244 13.20 -12.55 -5.92
C ALA A 244 12.86 -13.04 -4.50
N VAL A 245 11.61 -13.48 -4.32
CA VAL A 245 11.18 -14.24 -3.14
C VAL A 245 10.85 -15.66 -3.57
N VAL A 246 11.49 -16.64 -2.96
CA VAL A 246 11.02 -18.04 -2.96
C VAL A 246 10.09 -18.18 -1.77
N GLN A 247 8.88 -18.71 -1.98
CA GLN A 247 7.89 -18.88 -0.92
C GLN A 247 7.27 -20.28 -0.96
N GLU A 248 6.89 -20.84 0.19
CA GLU A 248 6.13 -22.10 0.24
C GLU A 248 4.79 -21.97 -0.51
N TYR A 249 4.53 -22.91 -1.42
CA TYR A 249 3.30 -22.92 -2.20
C TYR A 249 2.17 -23.61 -1.43
N ILE A 250 1.00 -22.96 -1.39
CA ILE A 250 -0.20 -23.49 -0.74
C ILE A 250 -0.83 -24.56 -1.64
N CYS A 251 -0.41 -25.82 -1.47
CA CYS A 251 -0.87 -26.99 -2.23
C CYS A 251 -2.34 -27.38 -1.97
N LYS A 252 -2.97 -26.87 -0.90
CA LYS A 252 -4.33 -27.25 -0.47
C LYS A 252 -5.24 -26.03 -0.31
N PRO A 253 -5.49 -25.28 -1.40
CA PRO A 253 -6.45 -24.18 -1.41
C PRO A 253 -7.89 -24.69 -1.22
N LEU A 254 -8.79 -23.78 -0.84
CA LEU A 254 -10.21 -23.96 -1.04
C LEU A 254 -10.50 -23.93 -2.55
N LEU A 255 -11.31 -24.88 -3.03
CA LEU A 255 -11.73 -24.96 -4.42
C LEU A 255 -13.23 -24.68 -4.54
N VAL A 256 -13.59 -23.92 -5.56
CA VAL A 256 -14.99 -23.67 -5.96
C VAL A 256 -15.10 -24.10 -7.41
N ASP A 257 -16.07 -24.98 -7.71
CA ASP A 257 -16.25 -25.58 -9.05
C ASP A 257 -15.00 -26.33 -9.58
N LYS A 258 -14.21 -26.91 -8.66
CA LYS A 258 -12.86 -27.52 -8.87
C LYS A 258 -11.75 -26.51 -9.24
N LEU A 259 -12.07 -25.25 -9.47
CA LEU A 259 -11.12 -24.20 -9.80
C LEU A 259 -10.48 -23.63 -8.52
N LYS A 260 -9.20 -23.28 -8.61
CA LYS A 260 -8.52 -22.44 -7.62
C LYS A 260 -8.99 -20.99 -7.83
N PHE A 261 -9.13 -20.25 -6.73
CA PHE A 261 -9.43 -18.82 -6.78
C PHE A 261 -8.69 -18.07 -5.67
N ASP A 262 -8.55 -16.76 -5.80
CA ASP A 262 -8.16 -15.87 -4.71
C ASP A 262 -9.16 -14.71 -4.55
N ILE A 263 -8.99 -13.95 -3.48
CA ILE A 263 -9.85 -12.82 -3.10
C ILE A 263 -9.02 -11.54 -3.17
N ARG A 264 -9.40 -10.65 -4.09
CA ARG A 264 -8.95 -9.26 -4.12
C ARG A 264 -9.88 -8.42 -3.22
N LEU A 265 -9.44 -8.19 -1.98
CA LEU A 265 -10.15 -7.37 -0.99
C LEU A 265 -9.65 -5.93 -1.02
N TYR A 266 -10.54 -4.95 -0.86
CA TYR A 266 -10.17 -3.53 -0.86
C TYR A 266 -10.08 -2.98 0.56
N VAL A 267 -8.95 -2.33 0.88
CA VAL A 267 -8.63 -1.80 2.21
C VAL A 267 -8.24 -0.32 2.08
N LEU A 268 -8.91 0.56 2.82
CA LEU A 268 -8.55 1.97 2.91
C LEU A 268 -7.73 2.21 4.18
N LEU A 269 -6.44 2.51 4.00
CA LEU A 269 -5.61 3.14 5.03
C LEU A 269 -5.92 4.64 4.99
N LYS A 270 -6.65 5.16 5.98
CA LYS A 270 -7.09 6.56 6.01
C LYS A 270 -6.10 7.49 6.71
N SER A 271 -5.30 6.97 7.63
CA SER A 271 -4.31 7.73 8.40
C SER A 271 -3.28 6.78 9.03
N LEU A 272 -2.04 7.23 9.18
CA LEU A 272 -0.98 6.55 9.95
C LEU A 272 -0.96 6.98 11.43
N GLU A 273 -1.36 8.21 11.75
CA GLU A 273 -1.33 8.75 13.11
C GLU A 273 -2.50 9.74 13.38
N PRO A 274 -3.54 9.36 14.15
CA PRO A 274 -3.80 7.99 14.63
C PRO A 274 -3.99 7.02 13.47
N LEU A 275 -3.61 5.75 13.67
CA LEU A 275 -3.82 4.71 12.66
C LEU A 275 -5.33 4.53 12.41
N GLU A 276 -5.76 4.58 11.15
CA GLU A 276 -7.15 4.37 10.75
C GLU A 276 -7.25 3.40 9.57
N ILE A 277 -7.89 2.25 9.78
CA ILE A 277 -8.03 1.18 8.78
C ILE A 277 -9.52 0.89 8.57
N TYR A 278 -9.94 0.87 7.30
CA TYR A 278 -11.28 0.48 6.86
C TYR A 278 -11.18 -0.66 5.84
N ILE A 279 -12.11 -1.60 5.90
CA ILE A 279 -12.18 -2.74 4.98
C ILE A 279 -13.52 -2.66 4.23
N ALA A 280 -13.50 -2.93 2.92
CA ALA A 280 -14.71 -3.03 2.12
C ALA A 280 -15.53 -4.27 2.51
N LYS A 281 -16.86 -4.15 2.60
CA LYS A 281 -17.79 -5.26 2.85
C LYS A 281 -17.69 -6.40 1.81
N ASP A 282 -17.12 -6.11 0.63
CA ASP A 282 -16.97 -7.05 -0.48
C ASP A 282 -15.64 -6.86 -1.22
N GLY A 283 -15.31 -7.81 -2.10
CA GLY A 283 -14.14 -7.82 -2.96
C GLY A 283 -14.40 -8.65 -4.23
N LEU A 284 -13.35 -8.93 -4.99
CA LEU A 284 -13.43 -9.68 -6.24
C LEU A 284 -12.76 -11.05 -6.07
N SER A 285 -13.52 -12.12 -6.25
CA SER A 285 -13.02 -13.49 -6.29
C SER A 285 -12.58 -13.82 -7.72
N ARG A 286 -11.29 -14.07 -7.94
CA ARG A 286 -10.68 -14.28 -9.26
C ARG A 286 -10.30 -15.75 -9.43
N PHE A 287 -10.77 -16.37 -10.50
CA PHE A 287 -10.63 -17.80 -10.73
C PHE A 287 -9.49 -18.11 -11.71
N CYS A 288 -8.76 -19.19 -11.42
CA CYS A 288 -8.04 -19.97 -12.42
C CYS A 288 -9.04 -20.54 -13.45
N THR A 289 -8.66 -20.67 -14.72
CA THR A 289 -9.53 -21.26 -15.76
C THR A 289 -9.41 -22.78 -15.86
N GLU A 290 -8.34 -23.38 -15.35
CA GLU A 290 -8.14 -24.84 -15.37
C GLU A 290 -8.45 -25.52 -14.01
N PRO A 291 -9.04 -26.73 -14.00
CA PRO A 291 -9.29 -27.49 -12.78
C PRO A 291 -8.02 -27.75 -11.96
N TYR A 292 -8.08 -27.45 -10.66
CA TYR A 292 -6.91 -27.54 -9.79
C TYR A 292 -6.51 -29.00 -9.49
N GLN A 293 -5.21 -29.24 -9.54
CA GLN A 293 -4.56 -30.47 -9.05
C GLN A 293 -3.39 -30.08 -8.14
N GLU A 294 -3.05 -30.92 -7.15
CA GLU A 294 -1.88 -30.64 -6.31
C GLU A 294 -0.58 -30.67 -7.16
N PRO A 295 0.46 -29.88 -6.84
CA PRO A 295 1.64 -29.76 -7.70
C PRO A 295 2.46 -31.05 -7.80
N THR A 296 2.76 -31.45 -9.03
CA THR A 296 3.60 -32.58 -9.46
C THR A 296 4.55 -32.10 -10.56
N LEU A 297 5.65 -32.82 -10.82
CA LEU A 297 6.59 -32.47 -11.91
C LEU A 297 5.90 -32.39 -13.29
N LYS A 298 4.75 -33.07 -13.46
CA LYS A 298 3.94 -33.04 -14.70
C LYS A 298 3.07 -31.79 -14.87
N ASN A 299 2.79 -31.01 -13.82
CA ASN A 299 1.90 -29.85 -13.89
C ASN A 299 2.50 -28.52 -13.37
N LEU A 300 3.75 -28.48 -12.88
CA LEU A 300 4.37 -27.21 -12.41
C LEU A 300 4.32 -26.06 -13.42
N HIS A 301 4.33 -26.37 -14.72
CA HIS A 301 4.26 -25.41 -15.83
C HIS A 301 2.83 -24.98 -16.21
N GLN A 302 1.78 -25.60 -15.64
CA GLN A 302 0.38 -25.35 -15.98
C GLN A 302 -0.14 -24.11 -15.24
N VAL A 303 0.31 -22.94 -15.70
CA VAL A 303 0.03 -21.63 -15.09
C VAL A 303 -1.46 -21.37 -14.87
N PHE A 304 -2.34 -21.77 -15.79
CA PHE A 304 -3.79 -21.55 -15.71
C PHE A 304 -4.51 -22.30 -14.58
N MET A 305 -3.93 -23.36 -13.99
CA MET A 305 -4.46 -23.99 -12.77
C MET A 305 -3.77 -23.51 -11.49
N HIS A 306 -2.61 -22.86 -11.59
CA HIS A 306 -1.77 -22.54 -10.45
C HIS A 306 -1.72 -21.05 -10.09
N LEU A 307 -1.94 -20.15 -11.06
CA LEU A 307 -1.91 -18.71 -10.91
C LEU A 307 -3.30 -18.09 -11.16
N THR A 308 -3.77 -17.29 -10.22
CA THR A 308 -5.10 -16.67 -10.17
C THR A 308 -5.14 -15.26 -10.78
N ASN A 309 -4.03 -14.81 -11.39
CA ASN A 309 -3.90 -13.49 -11.96
C ASN A 309 -4.85 -13.31 -13.15
N TYR A 310 -5.75 -12.31 -13.07
CA TYR A 310 -6.71 -11.97 -14.13
C TYR A 310 -6.03 -11.70 -15.48
N SER A 311 -4.90 -10.98 -15.46
CA SER A 311 -4.05 -10.67 -16.62
C SER A 311 -3.48 -11.90 -17.34
N LEU A 312 -3.33 -13.02 -16.64
CA LEU A 312 -2.97 -14.30 -17.27
C LEU A 312 -4.23 -15.01 -17.77
N ASN A 313 -5.21 -15.17 -16.88
CA ASN A 313 -6.39 -16.02 -17.13
C ASN A 313 -7.32 -15.47 -18.22
N ILE A 314 -7.40 -14.15 -18.45
CA ILE A 314 -8.23 -13.55 -19.50
C ILE A 314 -7.87 -14.04 -20.91
N HIS A 315 -6.61 -14.42 -21.15
CA HIS A 315 -6.13 -14.95 -22.43
C HIS A 315 -6.34 -16.46 -22.58
N SER A 316 -6.99 -17.12 -21.62
CA SER A 316 -7.38 -18.52 -21.72
C SER A 316 -8.73 -18.64 -22.43
N GLY A 317 -8.84 -19.53 -23.42
CA GLY A 317 -10.14 -19.83 -24.08
C GLY A 317 -11.21 -20.38 -23.12
N ASN A 318 -10.82 -20.79 -21.91
CA ASN A 318 -11.70 -21.22 -20.82
C ASN A 318 -12.11 -20.07 -19.87
N PHE A 319 -11.82 -18.80 -20.20
CA PHE A 319 -12.21 -17.65 -19.39
C PHE A 319 -13.66 -17.21 -19.66
N ILE A 320 -14.51 -17.30 -18.63
CA ILE A 320 -15.94 -16.99 -18.76
C ILE A 320 -16.20 -15.57 -18.24
N HIS A 321 -16.41 -14.64 -19.17
CA HIS A 321 -17.07 -13.36 -18.90
C HIS A 321 -18.55 -13.63 -18.55
N SER A 322 -19.13 -12.83 -17.66
CA SER A 322 -20.52 -13.01 -17.23
C SER A 322 -21.11 -11.67 -16.76
N ASP A 323 -22.33 -11.39 -17.22
CA ASP A 323 -23.09 -10.18 -16.84
C ASP A 323 -23.66 -10.27 -15.41
N ASN A 324 -23.70 -11.48 -14.84
CA ASN A 324 -24.13 -11.75 -13.48
C ASN A 324 -22.92 -11.88 -12.54
N VAL A 325 -22.92 -11.05 -11.50
CA VAL A 325 -21.87 -10.90 -10.48
C VAL A 325 -21.57 -12.17 -9.65
N ASN A 326 -22.39 -13.21 -9.80
CA ASN A 326 -22.27 -14.50 -9.12
C ASN A 326 -21.65 -15.63 -9.97
N THR A 327 -21.36 -15.38 -11.26
CA THR A 327 -20.98 -16.41 -12.24
C THR A 327 -19.73 -16.05 -13.05
N GLY A 328 -19.25 -16.96 -13.90
CA GLY A 328 -18.02 -16.79 -14.68
C GLY A 328 -16.73 -16.89 -13.86
N SER A 329 -15.64 -16.35 -14.41
CA SER A 329 -14.28 -16.43 -13.84
C SER A 329 -13.90 -15.26 -12.92
N LYS A 330 -14.83 -14.32 -12.67
CA LYS A 330 -14.69 -13.17 -11.76
C LYS A 330 -16.04 -12.93 -11.07
N ARG A 331 -16.10 -13.09 -9.74
CA ARG A 331 -17.36 -13.05 -8.94
C ARG A 331 -17.20 -12.11 -7.74
N THR A 332 -18.28 -11.62 -7.13
CA THR A 332 -18.17 -10.95 -5.81
C THR A 332 -17.71 -11.94 -4.74
N PHE A 333 -17.05 -11.44 -3.68
CA PHE A 333 -16.72 -12.27 -2.53
C PHE A 333 -17.97 -12.60 -1.69
N SER A 334 -18.97 -11.71 -1.62
CA SER A 334 -20.28 -12.02 -1.02
C SER A 334 -20.93 -13.26 -1.63
N SER A 335 -20.81 -13.47 -2.96
CA SER A 335 -21.30 -14.68 -3.64
C SER A 335 -20.64 -15.96 -3.09
N ILE A 336 -19.32 -15.93 -2.90
CA ILE A 336 -18.55 -17.05 -2.33
C ILE A 336 -18.90 -17.27 -0.86
N LEU A 337 -19.03 -16.21 -0.07
CA LEU A 337 -19.45 -16.30 1.33
C LEU A 337 -20.85 -16.89 1.47
N CYS A 338 -21.81 -16.49 0.62
CA CYS A 338 -23.14 -17.08 0.58
C CYS A 338 -23.09 -18.58 0.29
N ARG A 339 -22.28 -19.00 -0.69
CA ARG A 339 -22.07 -20.41 -1.07
C ARG A 339 -21.30 -21.24 -0.03
N LEU A 340 -20.53 -20.60 0.84
CA LEU A 340 -19.89 -21.23 2.00
C LEU A 340 -20.89 -21.38 3.16
N SER A 341 -21.69 -20.34 3.44
CA SER A 341 -22.76 -20.36 4.45
C SER A 341 -23.77 -21.48 4.20
N SER A 342 -24.25 -21.63 2.95
CA SER A 342 -25.17 -22.72 2.55
C SER A 342 -24.54 -24.12 2.57
N ARG A 343 -23.24 -24.23 2.85
CA ARG A 343 -22.50 -25.48 3.10
C ARG A 343 -22.11 -25.66 4.57
N GLY A 344 -22.66 -24.85 5.48
CA GLY A 344 -22.42 -24.94 6.92
C GLY A 344 -21.11 -24.32 7.42
N ALA A 345 -20.41 -23.53 6.60
CA ALA A 345 -19.18 -22.86 7.03
C ALA A 345 -19.47 -21.60 7.88
N ASP A 346 -18.69 -21.40 8.94
CA ASP A 346 -18.75 -20.16 9.74
C ASP A 346 -18.12 -18.97 9.00
N VAL A 347 -18.96 -18.30 8.22
CA VAL A 347 -18.64 -17.05 7.52
C VAL A 347 -18.31 -15.90 8.48
N LYS A 348 -18.86 -15.87 9.70
CA LYS A 348 -18.59 -14.80 10.67
C LYS A 348 -17.16 -14.94 11.21
N LYS A 349 -16.74 -16.16 11.57
CA LYS A 349 -15.35 -16.46 11.93
C LYS A 349 -14.41 -16.18 10.77
N LEU A 350 -14.70 -16.68 9.56
CA LEU A 350 -13.88 -16.43 8.36
C LEU A 350 -13.66 -14.93 8.11
N TRP A 351 -14.71 -14.11 8.23
CA TRP A 351 -14.60 -12.67 8.08
C TRP A 351 -13.78 -12.02 9.22
N SER A 352 -13.91 -12.52 10.45
CA SER A 352 -13.07 -12.08 11.58
C SER A 352 -11.58 -12.44 11.39
N ASP A 353 -11.28 -13.63 10.88
CA ASP A 353 -9.91 -14.07 10.55
C ASP A 353 -9.31 -13.17 9.44
N ILE A 354 -10.10 -12.79 8.43
CA ILE A 354 -9.71 -11.85 7.36
C ILE A 354 -9.46 -10.44 7.91
N ILE A 355 -10.32 -9.92 8.80
CA ILE A 355 -10.11 -8.63 9.47
C ILE A 355 -8.79 -8.65 10.27
N SER A 356 -8.53 -9.75 11.00
CA SER A 356 -7.30 -9.95 11.78
C SER A 356 -6.06 -9.91 10.88
N LEU A 357 -6.05 -10.68 9.78
CA LEU A 357 -4.99 -10.69 8.76
C LEU A 357 -4.69 -9.28 8.23
N VAL A 358 -5.72 -8.52 7.85
CA VAL A 358 -5.55 -7.17 7.30
C VAL A 358 -4.97 -6.21 8.35
N ILE A 359 -5.50 -6.18 9.58
CA ILE A 359 -4.99 -5.31 10.64
C ILE A 359 -3.52 -5.64 10.94
N LYS A 360 -3.20 -6.92 11.12
CA LYS A 360 -1.84 -7.38 11.41
C LYS A 360 -0.85 -7.02 10.30
N THR A 361 -1.26 -7.15 9.04
CA THR A 361 -0.43 -6.77 7.88
C THR A 361 -0.17 -5.26 7.86
N ILE A 362 -1.19 -4.42 8.08
CA ILE A 362 -0.99 -2.96 8.14
C ILE A 362 -0.12 -2.56 9.34
N ILE A 363 -0.24 -3.24 10.49
CA ILE A 363 0.65 -3.02 11.65
C ILE A 363 2.11 -3.35 11.31
N ALA A 364 2.39 -4.37 10.48
CA ALA A 364 3.74 -4.67 10.00
C ALA A 364 4.31 -3.59 9.05
N LEU A 365 3.47 -2.97 8.22
CA LEU A 365 3.89 -1.95 7.25
C LEU A 365 4.01 -0.53 7.86
N THR A 366 3.18 -0.21 8.85
CA THR A 366 3.10 1.13 9.50
C THR A 366 4.45 1.73 9.95
N PRO A 367 5.40 0.97 10.55
CA PRO A 367 6.64 1.53 11.11
C PRO A 367 7.54 2.20 10.05
N GLU A 368 7.81 1.53 8.93
CA GLU A 368 8.65 2.09 7.85
C GLU A 368 7.88 3.16 7.07
N LEU A 369 6.57 2.99 6.87
CA LEU A 369 5.71 4.02 6.25
C LEU A 369 5.75 5.34 7.02
N LYS A 370 5.86 5.32 8.35
CA LYS A 370 6.07 6.53 9.16
C LYS A 370 7.43 7.19 8.92
N VAL A 371 8.49 6.42 8.66
CA VAL A 371 9.82 6.95 8.30
C VAL A 371 9.76 7.64 6.93
N TYR A 372 9.20 6.99 5.91
CA TYR A 372 9.00 7.60 4.58
C TYR A 372 8.09 8.85 4.66
N TYR A 373 6.97 8.76 5.39
CA TYR A 373 6.05 9.90 5.55
C TYR A 373 6.73 11.11 6.21
N GLN A 374 7.54 10.90 7.25
CA GLN A 374 8.24 12.00 7.92
C GLN A 374 9.46 12.52 7.13
N SER A 375 10.02 11.72 6.24
CA SER A 375 11.05 12.17 5.28
C SER A 375 10.45 13.16 4.27
N ASP A 376 9.39 12.74 3.57
CA ASP A 376 8.78 13.47 2.46
C ASP A 376 7.83 14.58 2.93
N ILE A 377 7.11 14.37 4.03
CA ILE A 377 6.17 15.33 4.64
C ILE A 377 6.56 15.59 6.12
N PRO A 378 7.66 16.33 6.38
CA PRO A 378 8.11 16.59 7.75
C PRO A 378 7.10 17.40 8.57
N ALA A 379 6.87 16.98 9.82
CA ALA A 379 6.00 17.68 10.75
C ALA A 379 6.34 19.18 10.87
N GLY A 380 5.32 20.04 10.76
CA GLY A 380 5.45 21.49 10.80
C GLY A 380 5.80 22.18 9.47
N LYS A 381 5.98 21.44 8.37
CA LYS A 381 5.99 22.01 7.01
C LYS A 381 4.59 21.96 6.35
N PRO A 382 4.30 22.83 5.37
CA PRO A 382 3.18 22.63 4.45
C PRO A 382 3.32 21.33 3.66
N GLY A 383 2.21 20.64 3.42
CA GLY A 383 2.13 19.37 2.71
C GLY A 383 0.69 18.83 2.71
N PRO A 384 0.41 17.73 1.98
CA PRO A 384 -0.90 17.11 1.97
C PRO A 384 -1.05 16.16 3.18
N THR A 385 -2.28 15.77 3.50
CA THR A 385 -2.51 14.55 4.32
C THR A 385 -2.87 13.37 3.42
N CYS A 386 -2.16 12.26 3.60
CA CYS A 386 -2.32 11.07 2.78
C CYS A 386 -3.43 10.13 3.28
N PHE A 387 -4.09 9.46 2.33
CA PHE A 387 -4.93 8.28 2.51
C PHE A 387 -4.66 7.34 1.31
N GLN A 388 -4.94 6.03 1.38
CA GLN A 388 -4.70 5.15 0.22
C GLN A 388 -5.59 3.91 0.22
N ILE A 389 -6.12 3.57 -0.95
CA ILE A 389 -6.79 2.29 -1.22
C ILE A 389 -5.72 1.27 -1.62
N LEU A 390 -5.66 0.16 -0.90
CA LEU A 390 -4.80 -1.00 -1.14
C LEU A 390 -5.66 -2.18 -1.59
N GLY A 391 -5.10 -3.02 -2.47
CA GLY A 391 -5.67 -4.32 -2.82
C GLY A 391 -4.95 -5.41 -2.03
N PHE A 392 -5.67 -6.16 -1.20
CA PHE A 392 -5.15 -7.35 -0.54
C PHE A 392 -5.48 -8.57 -1.37
N ASP A 393 -4.50 -9.45 -1.58
CA ASP A 393 -4.66 -10.68 -2.34
C ASP A 393 -4.59 -11.86 -1.36
N ILE A 394 -5.74 -12.46 -1.07
CA ILE A 394 -5.92 -13.46 -0.01
C ILE A 394 -6.36 -14.79 -0.62
N LEU A 395 -5.67 -15.87 -0.27
CA LEU A 395 -6.05 -17.24 -0.62
C LEU A 395 -6.67 -17.92 0.59
N LEU A 396 -7.83 -18.57 0.42
CA LEU A 396 -8.38 -19.45 1.45
C LEU A 396 -7.79 -20.85 1.30
N MET A 397 -7.33 -21.44 2.40
CA MET A 397 -6.96 -22.85 2.47
C MET A 397 -8.20 -23.76 2.56
N LYS A 398 -8.05 -25.06 2.32
CA LYS A 398 -9.15 -26.05 2.40
C LYS A 398 -9.83 -26.09 3.79
N ASN A 399 -9.12 -25.70 4.85
CA ASN A 399 -9.64 -25.55 6.22
C ASN A 399 -10.21 -24.15 6.52
N LEU A 400 -10.46 -23.34 5.49
CA LEU A 400 -10.92 -21.94 5.53
C LEU A 400 -9.96 -20.94 6.19
N LYS A 401 -8.73 -21.32 6.56
CA LYS A 401 -7.73 -20.34 7.03
C LYS A 401 -7.39 -19.37 5.88
N PRO A 402 -7.49 -18.03 6.09
CA PRO A 402 -7.03 -17.06 5.10
C PRO A 402 -5.50 -16.90 5.16
N MET A 403 -4.87 -16.85 3.99
CA MET A 403 -3.44 -16.67 3.82
C MET A 403 -3.16 -15.47 2.90
N LEU A 404 -2.22 -14.61 3.27
CA LEU A 404 -1.81 -13.46 2.46
C LEU A 404 -0.87 -13.89 1.32
N LEU A 405 -1.19 -13.51 0.08
CA LEU A 405 -0.34 -13.75 -1.09
C LEU A 405 0.56 -12.54 -1.42
N GLU A 406 -0.04 -11.35 -1.47
CA GLU A 406 0.60 -10.05 -1.74
C GLU A 406 -0.31 -8.88 -1.31
N VAL A 407 0.26 -7.67 -1.26
CA VAL A 407 -0.49 -6.41 -1.11
C VAL A 407 -0.16 -5.52 -2.31
N ASN A 408 -1.18 -4.92 -2.91
CA ASN A 408 -1.09 -4.06 -4.07
C ASN A 408 -1.31 -2.59 -3.65
N ALA A 409 -0.28 -1.75 -3.76
CA ALA A 409 -0.36 -0.31 -3.48
C ALA A 409 -1.22 0.45 -4.51
N ASN A 410 -1.27 -0.08 -5.74
CA ASN A 410 -1.92 0.53 -6.89
C ASN A 410 -2.86 -0.51 -7.56
N PRO A 411 -3.90 -1.00 -6.86
CA PRO A 411 -4.78 -2.02 -7.42
C PRO A 411 -5.53 -1.47 -8.64
N SER A 412 -5.74 -2.29 -9.66
CA SER A 412 -6.54 -1.85 -10.82
C SER A 412 -7.97 -1.53 -10.39
N MET A 413 -8.40 -0.29 -10.65
CA MET A 413 -9.74 0.21 -10.42
C MET A 413 -10.53 0.40 -11.73
N ARG A 414 -10.03 -0.17 -12.86
CA ARG A 414 -10.76 -0.16 -14.14
C ARG A 414 -12.08 -0.94 -13.96
N ILE A 415 -13.18 -0.41 -14.47
CA ILE A 415 -14.53 -1.00 -14.40
C ILE A 415 -15.01 -1.56 -15.75
N GLU A 416 -14.11 -1.57 -16.73
CA GLU A 416 -14.29 -2.14 -18.06
C GLU A 416 -13.30 -3.30 -18.26
N HIS A 417 -13.53 -4.07 -19.31
CA HIS A 417 -12.60 -5.06 -19.86
C HIS A 417 -12.45 -4.85 -21.36
N GLU A 418 -11.29 -5.19 -21.89
CA GLU A 418 -11.07 -5.23 -23.34
C GLU A 418 -11.67 -6.53 -23.89
N GLN A 419 -12.50 -6.42 -24.93
CA GLN A 419 -13.12 -7.53 -25.66
C GLN A 419 -12.72 -7.43 -27.13
N GLU A 420 -12.21 -8.51 -27.71
CA GLU A 420 -11.90 -8.59 -29.13
C GLU A 420 -13.19 -8.82 -29.93
N LEU A 421 -13.50 -7.92 -30.87
CA LEU A 421 -14.67 -8.01 -31.75
C LEU A 421 -14.34 -8.70 -33.08
N SER A 422 -13.12 -8.51 -33.55
CA SER A 422 -12.51 -9.16 -34.71
C SER A 422 -10.98 -9.09 -34.57
N PRO A 423 -10.20 -9.91 -35.31
CA PRO A 423 -8.76 -10.02 -35.08
C PRO A 423 -8.01 -8.68 -35.07
N GLY A 424 -7.46 -8.31 -33.90
CA GLY A 424 -6.76 -7.06 -33.66
C GLY A 424 -7.63 -5.83 -33.32
N VAL A 425 -8.96 -5.99 -33.23
CA VAL A 425 -9.91 -4.91 -32.94
C VAL A 425 -10.57 -5.12 -31.58
N PHE A 426 -10.22 -4.25 -30.62
CA PHE A 426 -10.66 -4.36 -29.22
C PHE A 426 -11.59 -3.20 -28.81
N GLU A 427 -12.72 -3.51 -28.18
CA GLU A 427 -13.61 -2.55 -27.53
C GLU A 427 -13.48 -2.63 -26.00
N ASN A 428 -13.77 -1.54 -25.29
CA ASN A 428 -13.77 -1.50 -23.82
C ASN A 428 -15.22 -1.62 -23.31
N VAL A 429 -15.59 -2.81 -22.87
CA VAL A 429 -16.95 -3.16 -22.43
C VAL A 429 -17.06 -3.08 -20.90
N PRO A 430 -18.13 -2.47 -20.33
CA PRO A 430 -18.35 -2.44 -18.88
C PRO A 430 -18.32 -3.85 -18.26
N SER A 431 -17.84 -3.96 -17.02
CA SER A 431 -17.86 -5.20 -16.25
C SER A 431 -18.67 -4.99 -14.96
N PRO A 432 -19.94 -5.46 -14.89
CA PRO A 432 -20.86 -5.13 -13.80
C PRO A 432 -20.31 -5.42 -12.40
N VAL A 433 -19.62 -6.57 -12.25
CA VAL A 433 -19.00 -7.00 -10.99
C VAL A 433 -17.83 -6.10 -10.56
N ASP A 434 -17.09 -5.53 -11.52
CA ASP A 434 -16.05 -4.55 -11.22
C ASP A 434 -16.66 -3.17 -10.88
N GLU A 435 -17.71 -2.73 -11.59
CA GLU A 435 -18.36 -1.45 -11.31
C GLU A 435 -18.99 -1.43 -9.91
N GLU A 436 -19.79 -2.44 -9.56
CA GLU A 436 -20.48 -2.56 -8.27
C GLU A 436 -19.50 -2.38 -7.09
N VAL A 437 -18.40 -3.12 -7.11
CA VAL A 437 -17.40 -3.11 -6.04
C VAL A 437 -16.56 -1.82 -6.07
N LYS A 438 -15.99 -1.45 -7.23
CA LYS A 438 -14.99 -0.38 -7.31
C LYS A 438 -15.58 1.02 -7.21
N VAL A 439 -16.76 1.27 -7.79
CA VAL A 439 -17.44 2.56 -7.64
C VAL A 439 -17.86 2.76 -6.19
N ALA A 440 -18.38 1.73 -5.51
CA ALA A 440 -18.71 1.81 -4.09
C ALA A 440 -17.48 2.15 -3.24
N VAL A 441 -16.35 1.46 -3.44
CA VAL A 441 -15.09 1.69 -2.72
C VAL A 441 -14.55 3.11 -2.94
N ILE A 442 -14.58 3.64 -4.17
CA ILE A 442 -14.11 5.02 -4.44
C ILE A 442 -15.06 6.07 -3.86
N ARG A 443 -16.37 5.95 -4.10
CA ARG A 443 -17.41 6.83 -3.54
C ARG A 443 -17.32 6.91 -2.02
N ASP A 444 -17.23 5.77 -1.35
CA ASP A 444 -17.26 5.74 0.11
C ASP A 444 -15.90 6.12 0.72
N THR A 445 -14.79 5.92 0.00
CA THR A 445 -13.49 6.54 0.34
C THR A 445 -13.63 8.05 0.36
N LEU A 446 -14.17 8.65 -0.71
CA LEU A 446 -14.39 10.09 -0.82
C LEU A 446 -15.31 10.61 0.32
N ARG A 447 -16.40 9.89 0.65
CA ARG A 447 -17.29 10.24 1.79
C ARG A 447 -16.62 10.18 3.16
N LEU A 448 -15.57 9.37 3.32
CA LEU A 448 -14.77 9.25 4.55
C LEU A 448 -13.66 10.31 4.66
N VAL A 449 -13.17 10.83 3.53
CA VAL A 449 -12.15 11.91 3.49
C VAL A 449 -12.75 13.30 3.20
N ASP A 450 -14.07 13.47 3.26
CA ASP A 450 -14.76 14.75 3.02
C ASP A 450 -14.19 15.90 3.90
N PRO A 451 -13.53 16.92 3.32
CA PRO A 451 -12.95 18.04 4.06
C PRO A 451 -14.01 18.85 4.83
N GLN A 452 -15.26 18.84 4.37
CA GLN A 452 -16.36 19.55 5.02
C GLN A 452 -16.83 18.82 6.28
N LYS A 453 -16.78 17.48 6.31
CA LYS A 453 -17.03 16.70 7.54
C LYS A 453 -15.93 16.93 8.57
N LYS A 454 -14.66 17.02 8.15
CA LYS A 454 -13.52 17.36 9.01
C LYS A 454 -13.73 18.73 9.68
N LYS A 455 -13.94 19.79 8.88
CA LYS A 455 -14.23 21.15 9.37
C LYS A 455 -15.38 21.19 10.39
N ARG A 456 -16.51 20.49 10.15
CA ARG A 456 -17.62 20.43 11.12
C ARG A 456 -17.22 19.76 12.44
N LYS A 457 -16.51 18.63 12.39
CA LYS A 457 -16.02 17.95 13.62
C LYS A 457 -15.06 18.83 14.41
N ASP A 458 -14.19 19.58 13.72
CA ASP A 458 -13.24 20.48 14.38
C ASP A 458 -13.94 21.71 14.99
N THR A 459 -14.94 22.29 14.31
CA THR A 459 -15.80 23.35 14.90
C THR A 459 -16.58 22.85 16.11
N HIS A 460 -17.17 21.64 16.06
CA HIS A 460 -17.87 21.06 17.23
C HIS A 460 -16.92 20.76 18.40
N LYS A 461 -15.71 20.27 18.14
CA LYS A 461 -14.68 20.09 19.17
C LYS A 461 -14.27 21.44 19.78
N PHE A 462 -14.03 22.46 18.97
CA PHE A 462 -13.66 23.79 19.43
C PHE A 462 -14.78 24.42 20.27
N PHE A 463 -16.03 24.32 19.82
CA PHE A 463 -17.20 24.80 20.56
C PHE A 463 -17.38 24.04 21.90
N SER A 464 -17.27 22.71 21.90
CA SER A 464 -17.32 21.89 23.12
C SER A 464 -16.21 22.24 24.11
N PHE A 465 -14.99 22.45 23.63
CA PHE A 465 -13.85 22.91 24.44
C PHE A 465 -14.08 24.32 25.01
N PHE A 466 -14.65 25.23 24.22
CA PHE A 466 -14.99 26.59 24.67
C PHE A 466 -16.12 26.57 25.72
N VAL A 467 -17.13 25.72 25.55
CA VAL A 467 -18.18 25.50 26.55
C VAL A 467 -17.60 24.90 27.84
N CYS A 468 -16.68 23.95 27.75
CA CYS A 468 -15.99 23.40 28.93
C CYS A 468 -15.13 24.46 29.65
N LEU A 469 -14.48 25.35 28.91
CA LEU A 469 -13.77 26.51 29.48
C LEU A 469 -14.75 27.50 30.14
N PHE A 470 -15.88 27.79 29.52
CA PHE A 470 -16.90 28.71 30.05
C PHE A 470 -17.55 28.16 31.34
N PHE A 471 -17.80 26.84 31.41
CA PHE A 471 -18.25 26.18 32.65
C PHE A 471 -17.15 26.14 33.71
N LYS A 472 -15.88 25.85 33.35
CA LYS A 472 -14.75 25.96 34.29
C LYS A 472 -14.61 27.37 34.88
N HIS A 473 -14.87 28.42 34.09
CA HIS A 473 -14.82 29.81 34.55
C HIS A 473 -16.04 30.23 35.40
N LYS A 474 -17.10 29.42 35.46
CA LYS A 474 -18.25 29.58 36.37
C LYS A 474 -18.22 28.65 37.60
N LEU A 475 -17.30 27.69 37.66
CA LEU A 475 -17.20 26.68 38.71
C LEU A 475 -15.84 26.77 39.42
N SER A 476 -15.57 27.90 40.08
CA SER A 476 -14.31 28.20 40.77
C SER A 476 -13.99 27.32 41.98
N ASN A 477 -14.98 26.59 42.52
CA ASN A 477 -14.88 25.83 43.78
C ASN A 477 -15.05 24.29 43.61
N ILE A 478 -14.60 23.70 42.51
CA ILE A 478 -14.63 22.23 42.30
C ILE A 478 -13.22 21.69 42.00
N SER A 479 -12.86 20.57 42.65
CA SER A 479 -11.57 19.90 42.48
C SER A 479 -11.29 19.53 41.02
N LYS A 480 -10.04 19.74 40.57
CA LYS A 480 -9.57 19.37 39.21
C LYS A 480 -9.92 17.91 38.87
N HIS A 481 -9.76 17.00 39.83
CA HIS A 481 -9.97 15.57 39.64
C HIS A 481 -11.44 15.21 39.34
N SER A 482 -12.41 15.99 39.85
CA SER A 482 -13.84 15.79 39.58
C SER A 482 -14.23 16.30 38.20
N LEU A 483 -13.65 17.43 37.76
CA LEU A 483 -13.83 17.98 36.42
C LEU A 483 -13.26 17.07 35.32
N GLU A 484 -12.15 16.39 35.61
CA GLU A 484 -11.49 15.48 34.67
C GLU A 484 -12.27 14.17 34.46
N LEU A 485 -12.78 13.57 35.55
CA LEU A 485 -13.73 12.45 35.46
C LEU A 485 -15.00 12.82 34.68
N CYS A 486 -15.57 14.01 34.92
CA CYS A 486 -16.80 14.45 34.24
C CYS A 486 -16.62 14.57 32.72
N CYS A 487 -15.49 15.12 32.25
CA CYS A 487 -15.17 15.15 30.82
C CYS A 487 -14.98 13.75 30.22
N LEU A 488 -14.31 12.84 30.93
CA LEU A 488 -14.15 11.44 30.50
C LEU A 488 -15.51 10.72 30.38
N GLN A 489 -16.38 10.88 31.38
CA GLN A 489 -17.73 10.32 31.39
C GLN A 489 -18.55 10.83 30.19
N MET A 490 -18.57 12.13 29.94
CA MET A 490 -19.31 12.73 28.82
C MET A 490 -18.79 12.25 27.45
N CYS A 491 -17.46 12.13 27.28
CA CYS A 491 -16.89 11.57 26.05
C CYS A 491 -17.32 10.12 25.82
N GLN A 492 -17.34 9.28 26.85
CA GLN A 492 -17.75 7.88 26.76
C GLN A 492 -19.25 7.75 26.43
N THR A 493 -20.12 8.53 27.08
CA THR A 493 -21.56 8.53 26.78
C THR A 493 -21.85 8.96 25.33
N LEU A 494 -21.14 9.96 24.81
CA LEU A 494 -21.27 10.42 23.43
C LEU A 494 -20.80 9.38 22.39
N GLN A 495 -19.92 8.44 22.76
CA GLN A 495 -19.56 7.31 21.90
C GLN A 495 -20.65 6.23 21.92
N HIS A 496 -21.11 5.81 23.10
CA HIS A 496 -22.16 4.78 23.22
C HIS A 496 -23.47 5.15 22.50
N VAL A 497 -23.90 6.42 22.56
CA VAL A 497 -25.09 6.90 21.82
C VAL A 497 -24.92 6.85 20.30
N SER A 498 -23.68 6.87 19.79
CA SER A 498 -23.39 6.68 18.37
C SER A 498 -23.34 5.21 17.94
N GLU A 499 -23.11 4.29 18.87
CA GLU A 499 -22.90 2.86 18.59
C GLU A 499 -24.23 2.08 18.65
N ALA A 500 -25.09 2.39 19.63
CA ALA A 500 -26.41 1.76 19.79
C ALA A 500 -27.34 1.90 18.56
N ASN A 501 -27.12 2.91 17.71
CA ASN A 501 -27.90 3.12 16.49
C ASN A 501 -27.39 2.33 15.25
N GLU A 502 -26.19 1.74 15.27
CA GLU A 502 -25.76 0.84 14.17
C GLU A 502 -26.22 -0.62 14.41
N GLU A 503 -26.22 -1.10 15.66
CA GLU A 503 -26.37 -2.54 15.95
C GLU A 503 -27.77 -3.13 15.64
N LEU A 504 -28.81 -2.30 15.53
CA LEU A 504 -30.18 -2.74 15.22
C LEU A 504 -30.46 -2.91 13.70
N SER A 505 -29.44 -2.81 12.83
CA SER A 505 -29.65 -2.67 11.37
C SER A 505 -29.11 -3.81 10.48
N ASP A 506 -28.18 -4.65 10.94
CA ASP A 506 -27.57 -5.73 10.13
C ASP A 506 -28.20 -7.12 10.41
N ALA A 507 -29.45 -7.31 9.96
CA ALA A 507 -30.08 -8.62 9.76
C ALA A 507 -30.84 -8.64 8.41
N CYS A 508 -30.64 -9.69 7.61
CA CYS A 508 -31.09 -9.93 6.23
C CYS A 508 -32.07 -8.91 5.58
N PRO A 509 -31.71 -8.27 4.44
CA PRO A 509 -32.52 -7.21 3.83
C PRO A 509 -33.80 -7.78 3.16
N ALA A 510 -34.91 -7.72 3.88
CA ALA A 510 -36.26 -7.96 3.36
C ALA A 510 -37.22 -6.88 3.86
N ASN A 511 -37.79 -6.11 2.92
CA ASN A 511 -38.87 -5.12 3.07
C ASN A 511 -38.82 -4.14 4.26
N ARG A 512 -38.57 -2.85 3.96
CA ARG A 512 -39.21 -1.71 4.64
C ARG A 512 -39.40 -0.56 3.68
N ALA A 513 -40.59 0.04 3.71
CA ALA A 513 -41.04 1.10 2.80
C ALA A 513 -40.73 2.51 3.36
N GLU A 514 -41.05 3.52 2.56
CA GLU A 514 -40.66 4.92 2.77
C GLU A 514 -41.39 5.62 3.94
N ASN A 515 -40.66 6.50 4.65
CA ASN A 515 -41.05 7.90 4.89
C ASN A 515 -40.03 8.61 5.81
N ASP A 516 -39.45 9.74 5.35
CA ASP A 516 -39.48 11.04 6.06
C ASP A 516 -38.84 12.16 5.20
N ALA A 517 -39.28 13.42 5.39
CA ALA A 517 -39.01 14.56 4.52
C ALA A 517 -37.89 15.49 5.07
N GLY A 518 -36.64 15.02 5.07
CA GLY A 518 -35.49 15.78 5.60
C GLY A 518 -34.23 15.70 4.74
N ARG A 519 -34.26 16.15 3.47
CA ARG A 519 -33.18 15.94 2.49
C ARG A 519 -31.84 16.61 2.83
N SER A 520 -31.02 15.91 3.60
CA SER A 520 -29.55 16.05 3.54
C SER A 520 -29.04 15.57 2.16
N PRO A 521 -27.89 16.08 1.67
CA PRO A 521 -27.32 15.62 0.40
C PRO A 521 -26.78 14.17 0.42
N GLU A 522 -26.77 13.49 1.57
CA GLU A 522 -26.42 12.07 1.67
C GLU A 522 -27.65 11.14 1.71
N ALA A 523 -28.87 11.68 1.84
CA ALA A 523 -30.13 10.92 2.03
C ALA A 523 -30.62 10.13 0.79
N GLY A 524 -29.78 9.98 -0.24
CA GLY A 524 -30.04 9.18 -1.44
C GLY A 524 -28.83 8.36 -1.87
N LEU A 525 -27.88 8.11 -0.96
CA LEU A 525 -26.69 7.29 -1.19
C LEU A 525 -26.75 6.03 -0.31
N PRO A 526 -26.25 4.87 -0.78
CA PRO A 526 -26.18 3.65 0.02
C PRO A 526 -25.41 3.81 1.34
N SER A 527 -25.61 2.84 2.25
CA SER A 527 -24.73 2.67 3.42
C SER A 527 -23.27 2.50 2.99
N LEU A 528 -22.32 2.89 3.85
CA LEU A 528 -20.89 2.80 3.52
C LEU A 528 -20.47 1.33 3.34
N CYS A 529 -19.90 1.01 2.18
CA CYS A 529 -19.26 -0.29 1.95
C CYS A 529 -17.96 -0.43 2.76
N LEU A 530 -17.29 0.68 3.10
CA LEU A 530 -16.08 0.69 3.93
C LEU A 530 -16.44 0.78 5.42
N LYS A 531 -16.22 -0.31 6.18
CA LYS A 531 -16.42 -0.35 7.64
C LYS A 531 -15.08 -0.22 8.36
N GLN A 532 -15.05 0.56 9.44
CA GLN A 532 -13.84 0.80 10.23
C GLN A 532 -13.49 -0.40 11.10
N VAL A 533 -12.25 -0.87 11.00
CA VAL A 533 -11.73 -1.99 11.80
C VAL A 533 -10.64 -1.55 12.78
N PHE A 534 -9.91 -0.49 12.46
CA PHE A 534 -8.99 0.17 13.39
C PHE A 534 -9.33 1.67 13.47
N PRO A 535 -9.54 2.25 14.68
CA PRO A 535 -9.24 1.67 16.00
C PRO A 535 -10.37 0.82 16.63
N LYS A 536 -11.45 0.46 15.92
CA LYS A 536 -12.57 -0.35 16.47
C LYS A 536 -12.10 -1.57 17.27
N TYR A 537 -11.15 -2.34 16.73
CA TYR A 537 -10.58 -3.51 17.40
C TYR A 537 -9.21 -3.26 18.08
N ALA A 538 -8.78 -1.99 18.24
CA ALA A 538 -7.41 -1.67 18.69
C ALA A 538 -6.99 -2.36 20.00
N LYS A 539 -7.92 -2.56 20.95
CA LYS A 539 -7.69 -3.31 22.20
C LYS A 539 -7.14 -4.73 21.96
N GLN A 540 -7.50 -5.36 20.84
CA GLN A 540 -7.09 -6.73 20.47
C GLN A 540 -5.74 -6.78 19.73
N PHE A 541 -5.21 -5.65 19.25
CA PHE A 541 -4.02 -5.62 18.38
C PHE A 541 -2.91 -4.66 18.84
N ASN A 542 -3.16 -3.79 19.84
CA ASN A 542 -2.19 -2.79 20.29
C ASN A 542 -0.87 -3.38 20.81
N TYR A 543 -0.88 -4.59 21.37
CA TYR A 543 0.35 -5.25 21.86
C TYR A 543 1.33 -5.62 20.72
N LEU A 544 0.85 -5.72 19.47
CA LEU A 544 1.68 -5.96 18.30
C LEU A 544 2.48 -4.71 17.86
N ARG A 545 2.17 -3.52 18.38
CA ARG A 545 2.77 -2.24 17.96
C ARG A 545 4.18 -1.99 18.53
N LEU A 546 4.95 -3.03 18.87
CA LEU A 546 6.32 -2.88 19.38
C LEU A 546 7.23 -2.23 18.33
N VAL A 547 7.18 -2.69 17.08
CA VAL A 547 8.00 -2.15 15.98
C VAL A 547 7.60 -0.69 15.65
N ASP A 548 6.34 -0.32 15.84
CA ASP A 548 5.84 1.05 15.69
C ASP A 548 6.38 2.00 16.79
N ARG A 549 6.50 1.54 18.04
CA ARG A 549 7.23 2.26 19.11
C ARG A 549 8.73 2.35 18.81
N MET A 550 9.34 1.27 18.29
CA MET A 550 10.76 1.27 17.89
C MET A 550 11.02 2.24 16.72
N ALA A 551 10.09 2.38 15.77
CA ALA A 551 10.16 3.40 14.73
C ALA A 551 10.04 4.82 15.31
N ALA A 552 9.19 5.06 16.31
CA ALA A 552 9.15 6.36 17.00
C ALA A 552 10.49 6.70 17.69
N LEU A 553 11.18 5.71 18.27
CA LEU A 553 12.54 5.87 18.79
C LEU A 553 13.55 6.17 17.67
N PHE A 554 13.56 5.38 16.59
CA PHE A 554 14.42 5.58 15.41
C PHE A 554 14.27 7.00 14.83
N ILE A 555 13.03 7.41 14.57
CA ILE A 555 12.63 8.73 14.06
C ILE A 555 13.14 9.87 14.96
N ARG A 556 13.06 9.70 16.29
CA ARG A 556 13.57 10.67 17.28
C ARG A 556 15.10 10.85 17.22
N PHE A 557 15.84 9.90 16.65
CA PHE A 557 17.31 9.93 16.58
C PHE A 557 17.92 10.11 15.18
N LEU A 558 17.12 10.09 14.10
CA LEU A 558 17.57 10.38 12.72
C LEU A 558 18.36 11.71 12.61
N GLY A 559 17.97 12.73 13.39
CA GLY A 559 18.70 13.99 13.56
C GLY A 559 18.62 14.98 12.40
N VAL A 560 18.67 14.49 11.16
CA VAL A 560 18.50 15.29 9.92
C VAL A 560 17.06 15.16 9.42
N LYS A 561 16.48 16.25 8.88
CA LYS A 561 15.15 16.23 8.26
C LYS A 561 15.27 15.75 6.80
N GLY A 562 14.44 14.78 6.40
CA GLY A 562 14.43 14.27 5.02
C GLY A 562 15.47 13.19 4.72
N THR A 563 15.89 12.40 5.71
CA THR A 563 16.67 11.17 5.47
C THR A 563 15.96 9.98 6.10
N THR A 564 16.16 8.80 5.50
CA THR A 564 15.64 7.52 6.00
C THR A 564 16.68 6.73 6.80
N LYS A 565 17.93 7.23 6.90
CA LYS A 565 19.06 6.52 7.51
C LYS A 565 19.53 7.17 8.81
N LEU A 566 19.67 6.37 9.86
CA LEU A 566 20.27 6.76 11.13
C LEU A 566 21.80 6.66 11.03
N GLY A 567 22.49 7.80 11.10
CA GLY A 567 23.95 7.85 11.14
C GLY A 567 24.55 7.43 12.50
N PRO A 568 25.86 7.12 12.58
CA PRO A 568 26.49 6.56 13.77
C PRO A 568 26.44 7.52 14.97
N THR A 569 26.51 8.84 14.75
CA THR A 569 26.35 9.82 15.84
C THR A 569 24.92 9.87 16.37
N GLY A 570 23.90 9.63 15.53
CA GLY A 570 22.51 9.45 15.98
C GLY A 570 22.37 8.19 16.85
N PHE A 571 22.87 7.04 16.38
CA PHE A 571 22.82 5.78 17.12
C PHE A 571 23.58 5.84 18.46
N ARG A 572 24.80 6.40 18.49
CA ARG A 572 25.52 6.67 19.75
C ARG A 572 24.75 7.58 20.71
N THR A 573 23.97 8.53 20.18
CA THR A 573 23.15 9.44 21.01
C THR A 573 21.90 8.74 21.55
N PHE A 574 21.27 7.86 20.77
CA PHE A 574 20.23 6.93 21.25
C PHE A 574 20.74 6.10 22.44
N ILE A 575 21.86 5.41 22.29
CA ILE A 575 22.46 4.55 23.32
C ILE A 575 22.76 5.31 24.62
N ARG A 576 23.35 6.51 24.53
CA ARG A 576 23.65 7.35 25.71
C ARG A 576 22.39 7.86 26.39
N ASN A 577 21.46 8.43 25.64
CA ASN A 577 20.23 9.01 26.20
C ASN A 577 19.34 7.95 26.85
N CYS A 578 19.29 6.74 26.26
CA CYS A 578 18.54 5.61 26.82
C CYS A 578 19.34 4.80 27.86
N LYS A 579 20.55 5.26 28.26
CA LYS A 579 21.46 4.61 29.23
C LYS A 579 21.71 3.11 28.97
N LEU A 580 22.00 2.76 27.72
CA LEU A 580 22.17 1.36 27.31
C LEU A 580 23.62 0.85 27.42
N SER A 581 24.62 1.75 27.38
CA SER A 581 26.03 1.43 27.61
C SER A 581 26.36 1.21 29.09
N ASN A 582 27.27 0.28 29.38
CA ASN A 582 27.80 -0.02 30.73
C ASN A 582 29.21 -0.64 30.63
N SER A 583 29.83 -1.06 31.74
CA SER A 583 31.15 -1.71 31.73
C SER A 583 31.25 -2.92 30.79
N ASN A 584 30.18 -3.71 30.69
CA ASN A 584 30.09 -4.91 29.84
C ASN A 584 29.53 -4.60 28.44
N PHE A 585 29.33 -3.32 28.11
CA PHE A 585 28.93 -2.84 26.79
C PHE A 585 29.36 -1.39 26.60
N SER A 586 30.63 -1.21 26.23
CA SER A 586 31.26 0.11 26.05
C SER A 586 30.81 0.77 24.74
N MET A 587 31.13 2.06 24.57
CA MET A 587 30.86 2.76 23.31
C MET A 587 31.61 2.14 22.11
N ALA A 588 32.75 1.48 22.32
CA ALA A 588 33.43 0.74 21.26
C ALA A 588 32.62 -0.49 20.82
N SER A 589 32.02 -1.23 21.76
CA SER A 589 31.10 -2.34 21.43
C SER A 589 29.83 -1.86 20.71
N VAL A 590 29.38 -0.63 20.99
CA VAL A 590 28.25 0.02 20.31
C VAL A 590 28.59 0.37 18.88
N ASP A 591 29.78 0.92 18.65
CA ASP A 591 30.24 1.30 17.30
C ASP A 591 30.51 0.07 16.43
N ILE A 592 31.04 -1.03 17.00
CA ILE A 592 31.13 -2.34 16.32
C ILE A 592 29.74 -2.86 15.93
N LEU A 593 28.78 -2.91 16.87
CA LEU A 593 27.41 -3.37 16.62
C LEU A 593 26.73 -2.55 15.49
N TYR A 594 26.94 -1.24 15.48
CA TYR A 594 26.44 -0.36 14.42
C TYR A 594 27.08 -0.71 13.07
N ILE A 595 28.41 -0.86 13.01
CA ILE A 595 29.15 -1.14 11.77
C ILE A 595 28.74 -2.49 11.18
N ASP A 596 28.71 -3.56 11.98
CA ASP A 596 28.42 -4.92 11.49
C ASP A 596 27.01 -5.03 10.91
N ILE A 597 26.01 -4.53 11.62
CA ILE A 597 24.61 -4.58 11.17
C ILE A 597 24.39 -3.64 9.98
N THR A 598 24.93 -2.42 10.01
CA THR A 598 24.80 -1.47 8.88
C THR A 598 25.48 -2.02 7.62
N ARG A 599 26.66 -2.65 7.74
CA ARG A 599 27.34 -3.29 6.60
C ARG A 599 26.47 -4.41 6.02
N ARG A 600 25.93 -5.30 6.86
CA ARG A 600 25.09 -6.43 6.41
C ARG A 600 23.84 -5.96 5.67
N TRP A 601 23.13 -4.96 6.20
CA TRP A 601 21.94 -4.42 5.56
C TRP A 601 22.24 -3.61 4.29
N ASN A 602 23.39 -2.93 4.21
CA ASN A 602 23.81 -2.23 2.99
C ASN A 602 24.28 -3.19 1.88
N SER A 603 24.74 -4.41 2.20
CA SER A 603 24.92 -5.49 1.20
C SER A 603 23.60 -6.14 0.74
N MET A 604 22.48 -5.86 1.42
CA MET A 604 21.12 -6.35 1.09
C MET A 604 20.22 -5.26 0.50
N ALA A 605 20.83 -4.17 0.00
CA ALA A 605 20.16 -2.97 -0.50
C ALA A 605 20.84 -2.47 -1.79
N ILE A 606 20.03 -2.25 -2.84
CA ILE A 606 20.50 -1.93 -4.21
C ILE A 606 20.98 -0.48 -4.31
N ASP A 607 20.33 0.46 -3.60
CA ASP A 607 20.77 1.86 -3.55
C ASP A 607 21.86 2.08 -2.50
N HIS A 608 23.12 1.96 -2.92
CA HIS A 608 24.30 2.32 -2.12
C HIS A 608 24.47 3.84 -1.87
N LYS A 609 23.48 4.68 -2.25
CA LYS A 609 23.58 6.15 -2.26
C LYS A 609 23.46 6.81 -0.88
N GLU A 610 22.79 6.19 0.09
CA GLU A 610 22.65 6.74 1.45
C GLU A 610 23.37 5.89 2.50
N SER A 611 24.43 6.44 3.09
CA SER A 611 25.19 5.83 4.18
C SER A 611 24.49 5.97 5.53
N GLY A 612 24.08 4.84 6.10
CA GLY A 612 23.57 4.74 7.47
C GLY A 612 22.63 3.57 7.68
N MET A 613 22.20 3.39 8.93
CA MET A 613 21.31 2.31 9.38
C MET A 613 19.85 2.62 9.01
N CYS A 614 19.20 1.79 8.19
CA CYS A 614 17.75 1.89 7.95
C CYS A 614 16.93 1.42 9.18
N LEU A 615 15.60 1.59 9.17
CA LEU A 615 14.77 1.17 10.30
C LEU A 615 14.89 -0.34 10.55
N GLN A 616 14.85 -1.19 9.52
CA GLN A 616 15.02 -2.64 9.68
C GLN A 616 16.35 -3.03 10.35
N ALA A 617 17.44 -2.36 9.96
CA ALA A 617 18.76 -2.53 10.59
C ALA A 617 18.77 -2.04 12.05
N PHE A 618 18.04 -0.97 12.37
CA PHE A 618 17.85 -0.51 13.75
C PHE A 618 16.99 -1.49 14.57
N VAL A 619 15.96 -2.10 13.97
CA VAL A 619 15.12 -3.11 14.62
C VAL A 619 15.95 -4.34 15.01
N GLU A 620 16.82 -4.84 14.12
CA GLU A 620 17.75 -5.93 14.44
C GLU A 620 18.73 -5.52 15.56
N ALA A 621 19.36 -4.34 15.46
CA ALA A 621 20.26 -3.84 16.51
C ALA A 621 19.55 -3.73 17.88
N PHE A 622 18.27 -3.33 17.88
CA PHE A 622 17.43 -3.27 19.06
C PHE A 622 17.08 -4.66 19.61
N PHE A 623 16.88 -5.67 18.76
CA PHE A 623 16.72 -7.07 19.19
C PHE A 623 18.00 -7.57 19.87
N CYS A 624 19.19 -7.31 19.32
CA CYS A 624 20.46 -7.67 19.94
C CYS A 624 20.65 -6.99 21.32
N LEU A 625 20.26 -5.71 21.44
CA LEU A 625 20.28 -4.97 22.71
C LEU A 625 19.28 -5.55 23.73
N ALA A 626 18.09 -5.94 23.27
CA ALA A 626 17.03 -6.52 24.11
C ALA A 626 17.46 -7.89 24.65
N GLN A 627 17.96 -8.76 23.77
CA GLN A 627 18.54 -10.06 24.12
C GLN A 627 19.71 -9.91 25.11
N LYS A 628 20.62 -8.95 24.89
CA LYS A 628 21.76 -8.73 25.80
C LYS A 628 21.32 -8.28 27.20
N LYS A 629 20.24 -7.50 27.32
CA LYS A 629 19.77 -6.90 28.58
C LYS A 629 18.73 -7.75 29.34
N PHE A 630 17.89 -8.52 28.66
CA PHE A 630 16.72 -9.21 29.23
C PHE A 630 16.66 -10.72 28.96
N LYS A 631 17.83 -11.39 28.89
CA LYS A 631 18.05 -12.79 28.49
C LYS A 631 17.01 -13.84 28.91
N SER A 632 16.39 -13.70 30.08
CA SER A 632 15.45 -14.68 30.66
C SER A 632 14.02 -14.62 30.10
N LEU A 633 13.70 -13.67 29.23
CA LEU A 633 12.34 -13.48 28.68
C LEU A 633 12.24 -13.92 27.20
N PRO A 634 11.04 -14.28 26.69
CA PRO A 634 10.80 -14.42 25.25
C PRO A 634 11.01 -13.10 24.50
N LEU A 635 11.41 -13.15 23.22
CA LEU A 635 11.89 -11.99 22.45
C LEU A 635 10.94 -10.77 22.49
N HIS A 636 9.64 -10.94 22.27
CA HIS A 636 8.69 -9.81 22.33
C HIS A 636 8.64 -9.14 23.73
N LYS A 637 8.85 -9.90 24.82
CA LYS A 637 8.93 -9.33 26.17
C LYS A 637 10.26 -8.63 26.41
N GLN A 638 11.38 -9.18 25.92
CA GLN A 638 12.69 -8.51 25.95
C GLN A 638 12.61 -7.15 25.24
N VAL A 639 12.01 -7.13 24.05
CA VAL A 639 11.85 -5.94 23.21
C VAL A 639 10.91 -4.94 23.87
N ALA A 640 9.75 -5.36 24.38
CA ALA A 640 8.85 -4.50 25.14
C ALA A 640 9.55 -3.84 26.34
N SER A 641 10.22 -4.62 27.19
CA SER A 641 10.96 -4.09 28.35
C SER A 641 12.12 -3.16 27.95
N LEU A 642 12.74 -3.35 26.78
CA LEU A 642 13.75 -2.41 26.27
C LEU A 642 13.12 -1.11 25.74
N ILE A 643 11.95 -1.17 25.10
CA ILE A 643 11.22 0.04 24.67
C ILE A 643 10.80 0.84 25.91
N ASP A 644 10.18 0.20 26.90
CA ASP A 644 9.72 0.84 28.14
C ASP A 644 10.89 1.50 28.89
N PHE A 645 12.04 0.81 28.96
CA PHE A 645 13.28 1.34 29.55
C PHE A 645 13.84 2.56 28.78
N CYS A 646 13.82 2.52 27.45
CA CYS A 646 14.22 3.65 26.60
C CYS A 646 13.28 4.85 26.79
N GLU A 647 11.97 4.65 26.67
CA GLU A 647 10.95 5.71 26.77
C GLU A 647 11.01 6.40 28.14
N TYR A 648 11.12 5.64 29.24
CA TYR A 648 11.29 6.18 30.60
C TYR A 648 12.51 7.11 30.73
N HIS A 649 13.68 6.69 30.23
CA HIS A 649 14.89 7.51 30.29
C HIS A 649 14.84 8.73 29.36
N LEU A 650 14.08 8.68 28.26
CA LEU A 650 13.88 9.83 27.38
C LEU A 650 12.91 10.86 27.98
N ALA A 651 11.82 10.41 28.62
CA ALA A 651 10.91 11.29 29.34
C ALA A 651 11.65 12.06 30.46
N ALA A 652 12.41 11.35 31.30
CA ALA A 652 13.21 11.94 32.37
C ALA A 652 14.37 12.85 31.88
N LEU A 653 14.74 12.80 30.59
CA LEU A 653 15.67 13.76 29.97
C LEU A 653 14.96 14.99 29.44
N ASP A 654 13.75 14.84 28.88
CA ASP A 654 12.97 15.96 28.36
C ASP A 654 12.39 16.81 29.50
N GLU A 655 11.96 16.21 30.62
CA GLU A 655 11.61 16.92 31.85
C GLU A 655 12.77 17.82 32.33
N LYS A 656 13.99 17.28 32.41
CA LYS A 656 15.18 18.04 32.81
C LYS A 656 15.48 19.20 31.87
N ARG A 657 15.29 19.02 30.56
CA ARG A 657 15.42 20.09 29.57
C ARG A 657 14.36 21.17 29.74
N LEU A 658 13.12 20.80 30.05
CA LEU A 658 12.02 21.73 30.31
C LEU A 658 12.20 22.54 31.60
N VAL A 659 12.87 21.97 32.60
CA VAL A 659 13.26 22.69 33.84
C VAL A 659 14.45 23.62 33.58
N CYS A 660 15.54 23.13 32.99
CA CYS A 660 16.72 23.95 32.73
C CYS A 660 16.49 25.03 31.65
N GLY A 661 15.55 24.86 30.74
CA GLY A 661 15.18 25.83 29.70
C GLY A 661 14.21 26.94 30.15
N ARG A 662 14.07 27.14 31.47
CA ARG A 662 13.24 28.20 32.10
C ARG A 662 14.01 29.08 33.10
N GLY A 663 15.34 28.94 33.14
CA GLY A 663 16.26 29.82 33.88
C GLY A 663 16.85 30.88 32.97
#